data_AF-A0A3C0PCX2-F1
#
_entry.id   AF-A0A3C0PCX2-F1
#
_cell.length_a   1.000
_cell.length_b   1.000
_cell.length_c   1.000
_cell.angle_alpha   90.00
_cell.angle_beta   90.00
_cell.angle_gamma   90.00
#
_symmetry.space_group_name_H-M   'P 1'
#
loop_
_entity.id
_entity.type
_entity.pdbx_description
1 polymer ?
#
loop_
_entity_poly.entity_id
_entity_poly.type
_entity_poly.pdbx_seq_one_letter_code
_entity_poly.pdbx_strand_id
1 'polypeptide(L)'
;MVSQTDKSSVPFDLTRGRLKIFLGMCAGVGKTYAMLKEARQRLTEGSDVVIGYAETHHRPETEALLQGLPIVPRKTIGYRGVMLEEMDLDAILARRPMLAIVDELPHTNAIGSRHSKRYQDILELLDAGIDVFTALNVQHIESRVDVVAGIASINVRETVPDSIIDMADDIQLIDITPEDLRTRLSEGKVYLGSRAATAADNFFRIANLSALREIAMRLMSEKVGRDVRLKMAERHIQGPWKSSERYMVAVGPSPFSEPLIRWTRRIASATQAPWIAVHVDTFSPLSDEQKQRLSRNLSLVKQLGGETVTVSAEDVSSALLQVAREMNVTQIVVGKPLESSLIRFFTGRSLVDKLILKSGDIDVCVVRAEKGSPKKTRWRLTAQRSMPWHHKLGFGCGIIAAITLLFWAIRGMATYSSIALLYLLAIVFLAMRLSRRAIVIIAALSGILLNFLFIPPILTFRISKLNDILMFSMYFVVALAIGQLTARLRMRELTERRREKRTGVLYKLAQCVVESHTLDEGIRLAIAQIDSVFEGRTAVTLVSKNGAIADNPHPASTWQLNIKESSVVAWVYGAGKPAGRFTDTLPQSEGIHVPLQTTHGSIGVLSLLITSNSILDVGQRELLETVADHVAALVDRYNLISQSNESALAQESEKLYKVLFDCLSHELKTPLTIVTTATSQAVDCYDKGDAAGGRFALHESSIALNRLRRIVDNLLSMTRLDSEQGKLEPVWCDIEEIITVVRDQLSDILSDYRVNVMIQDNIPMLQVDSVLLTHVILNLLVNASQYSPTGSEIVIAASADDKNVVVKVSDHGEGIPHEELNGGLFEKFHRGHNARLGCMGLGLSIVHRFMEIIGGTVTASNNENGN
;
A
#
# COMPACT_ATOMS: atom_id res chain seq x y z
N MET A 1 11.07 34.43 52.20
CA MET A 1 11.56 33.05 51.95
C MET A 1 10.51 32.37 51.10
N VAL A 2 10.69 32.00 49.83
CA VAL A 2 11.85 31.69 48.99
C VAL A 2 11.45 32.10 47.55
N SER A 3 12.02 33.16 47.01
CA SER A 3 12.99 33.17 45.89
C SER A 3 12.58 32.34 44.67
N GLN A 4 12.07 33.04 43.65
CA GLN A 4 12.10 32.62 42.25
C GLN A 4 13.54 32.51 41.79
N THR A 5 13.96 31.33 41.32
CA THR A 5 15.18 31.13 40.55
C THR A 5 14.93 30.13 39.43
N ASP A 6 15.01 30.65 38.22
CA ASP A 6 15.87 30.18 37.14
C ASP A 6 15.53 28.88 36.39
N LYS A 7 15.00 29.07 35.17
CA LYS A 7 15.24 28.21 34.02
C LYS A 7 15.47 29.10 32.80
N SER A 8 16.68 29.58 32.64
CA SER A 8 17.17 30.16 31.40
C SER A 8 17.44 29.08 30.33
N SER A 9 17.00 29.42 29.10
CA SER A 9 17.58 29.10 27.78
C SER A 9 17.58 27.67 27.24
N VAL A 10 16.78 27.44 26.18
CA VAL A 10 17.25 27.31 24.78
C VAL A 10 16.12 27.73 23.81
N PRO A 11 16.32 28.68 22.87
CA PRO A 11 15.48 28.84 21.68
C PRO A 11 16.18 28.20 20.46
N PHE A 12 15.54 27.26 19.78
CA PHE A 12 15.93 26.81 18.43
C PHE A 12 14.70 26.85 17.53
N ASP A 13 14.43 28.02 16.94
CA ASP A 13 13.79 28.10 15.63
C ASP A 13 14.93 28.31 14.63
N LEU A 14 15.56 27.22 14.18
CA LEU A 14 16.42 27.24 13.00
C LEU A 14 15.50 27.07 11.80
N THR A 15 15.26 28.15 11.07
CA THR A 15 14.59 28.09 9.76
C THR A 15 15.39 27.19 8.83
N ARG A 16 14.76 26.12 8.34
CA ARG A 16 15.32 25.22 7.31
C ARG A 16 15.77 26.03 6.09
N GLY A 17 16.90 25.62 5.48
CA GLY A 17 17.42 26.21 4.24
C GLY A 17 16.48 25.99 3.06
N ARG A 18 16.62 26.80 2.01
CA ARG A 18 15.79 26.77 0.81
C ARG A 18 16.42 25.97 -0.32
N LEU A 19 15.60 25.17 -1.00
CA LEU A 19 16.02 24.38 -2.15
C LEU A 19 15.54 25.01 -3.46
N LYS A 20 16.48 25.33 -4.34
CA LYS A 20 16.19 25.76 -5.72
C LYS A 20 16.69 24.72 -6.74
N ILE A 21 15.78 24.25 -7.59
CA ILE A 21 16.08 23.24 -8.62
C ILE A 21 16.08 23.88 -10.01
N PHE A 22 17.19 23.73 -10.72
CA PHE A 22 17.30 24.06 -12.14
C PHE A 22 16.90 22.82 -12.97
N LEU A 23 15.64 22.79 -13.40
CA LEU A 23 15.05 21.67 -14.13
C LEU A 23 15.28 21.81 -15.64
N GLY A 24 15.71 20.74 -16.30
CA GLY A 24 15.84 20.70 -17.76
C GLY A 24 15.28 19.43 -18.38
N MET A 25 14.97 19.48 -19.68
CA MET A 25 14.47 18.31 -20.40
C MET A 25 15.54 17.21 -20.57
N CYS A 26 16.82 17.56 -20.70
CA CYS A 26 17.94 16.61 -20.79
C CYS A 26 19.30 17.30 -20.58
N ALA A 27 20.39 16.55 -20.79
CA ALA A 27 21.76 17.09 -20.78
C ALA A 27 21.99 18.08 -21.95
N GLY A 28 22.76 19.15 -21.70
CA GLY A 28 23.14 20.12 -22.73
C GLY A 28 22.28 21.39 -22.81
N VAL A 29 21.12 21.43 -22.13
CA VAL A 29 20.23 22.62 -22.12
C VAL A 29 20.77 23.83 -21.35
N GLY A 30 21.85 23.66 -20.57
CA GLY A 30 22.51 24.76 -19.87
C GLY A 30 22.18 24.90 -18.37
N LYS A 31 21.65 23.86 -17.72
CA LYS A 31 21.32 23.88 -16.27
C LYS A 31 22.47 24.36 -15.38
N THR A 32 23.65 23.71 -15.48
CA THR A 32 24.84 24.07 -14.70
C THR A 32 25.31 25.51 -14.98
N TYR A 33 25.23 25.95 -16.24
CA TYR A 33 25.59 27.33 -16.61
C TYR A 33 24.64 28.35 -15.96
N ALA A 34 23.32 28.12 -16.04
CA ALA A 34 22.32 28.97 -15.41
C ALA A 34 22.48 29.01 -13.89
N MET A 35 22.70 27.85 -13.27
CA MET A 35 22.95 27.70 -11.84
C MET A 35 24.18 28.48 -11.38
N LEU A 36 25.32 28.33 -12.06
CA LEU A 36 26.56 29.06 -11.71
C LEU A 36 26.46 30.55 -12.00
N LYS A 37 25.74 30.95 -13.06
CA LYS A 37 25.50 32.37 -13.36
C LYS A 37 24.72 33.05 -12.22
N GLU A 38 23.68 32.39 -11.71
CA GLU A 38 22.92 32.90 -10.56
C GLU A 38 23.73 32.84 -9.26
N ALA A 39 24.52 31.78 -9.05
CA ALA A 39 25.44 31.69 -7.90
C ALA A 39 26.43 32.87 -7.86
N ARG A 40 27.01 33.23 -9.01
CA ARG A 40 27.89 34.39 -9.15
C ARG A 40 27.16 35.71 -8.88
N GLN A 41 25.92 35.83 -9.34
CA GLN A 41 25.10 37.00 -9.04
C GLN A 41 24.87 37.14 -7.53
N ARG A 42 24.53 36.06 -6.83
CA ARG A 42 24.38 36.04 -5.37
C ARG A 42 25.66 36.42 -4.63
N LEU A 43 26.81 35.96 -5.11
CA LEU A 43 28.11 36.37 -4.57
C LEU A 43 28.34 37.87 -4.75
N THR A 44 28.03 38.44 -5.93
CA THR A 44 28.15 39.89 -6.18
C THR A 44 27.18 40.74 -5.36
N GLU A 45 26.03 40.17 -4.99
CA GLU A 45 25.04 40.78 -4.08
C GLU A 45 25.45 40.65 -2.60
N GLY A 46 26.58 40.01 -2.30
CA GLY A 46 27.16 39.90 -0.96
C GLY A 46 26.75 38.66 -0.16
N SER A 47 26.12 37.66 -0.78
CA SER A 47 25.81 36.37 -0.12
C SER A 47 27.07 35.48 -0.04
N ASP A 48 27.23 34.74 1.07
CA ASP A 48 28.30 33.73 1.18
C ASP A 48 27.92 32.47 0.39
N VAL A 49 28.53 32.34 -0.79
CA VAL A 49 28.31 31.22 -1.73
C VAL A 49 29.52 30.30 -1.74
N VAL A 50 29.27 29.00 -1.72
CA VAL A 50 30.29 27.98 -1.93
C VAL A 50 29.88 26.95 -2.98
N ILE A 51 30.84 26.49 -3.76
CA ILE A 51 30.67 25.33 -4.62
C ILE A 51 31.02 24.09 -3.81
N GLY A 52 30.00 23.27 -3.51
CA GLY A 52 30.20 21.94 -2.93
C GLY A 52 30.54 20.92 -4.00
N TYR A 53 29.75 20.90 -5.08
CA TYR A 53 30.02 20.09 -6.26
C TYR A 53 29.45 20.74 -7.51
N ALA A 54 30.26 20.86 -8.55
CA ALA A 54 29.83 21.33 -9.87
C ALA A 54 30.61 20.60 -10.96
N GLU A 55 29.91 20.17 -12.01
CA GLU A 55 30.49 19.45 -13.14
C GLU A 55 30.42 20.29 -14.41
N THR A 56 31.57 20.77 -14.89
CA THR A 56 31.63 21.67 -16.06
C THR A 56 31.72 20.92 -17.39
N HIS A 57 32.06 19.62 -17.36
CA HIS A 57 32.35 18.82 -18.55
C HIS A 57 33.33 19.49 -19.52
N HIS A 58 34.33 20.19 -18.98
CA HIS A 58 35.36 20.92 -19.74
C HIS A 58 34.83 22.01 -20.69
N ARG A 59 33.68 22.61 -20.36
CA ARG A 59 33.10 23.70 -21.15
C ARG A 59 33.75 25.04 -20.77
N PRO A 60 34.45 25.74 -21.70
CA PRO A 60 35.20 26.96 -21.37
C PRO A 60 34.32 28.07 -20.78
N GLU A 61 33.10 28.23 -21.31
CA GLU A 61 32.13 29.23 -20.84
C GLU A 61 31.64 28.95 -19.41
N THR A 62 31.50 27.68 -19.03
CA THR A 62 31.07 27.27 -17.68
C THR A 62 32.23 27.30 -16.69
N GLU A 63 33.44 26.93 -17.12
CA GLU A 63 34.65 27.01 -16.29
C GLU A 63 34.99 28.46 -15.93
N ALA A 64 34.79 29.41 -16.86
CA ALA A 64 34.93 30.84 -16.59
C ALA A 64 33.96 31.36 -15.51
N LEU A 65 32.82 30.68 -15.29
CA LEU A 65 31.89 31.01 -14.20
C LEU A 65 32.35 30.45 -12.85
N LEU A 66 33.12 29.36 -12.81
CA LEU A 66 33.71 28.84 -11.58
C LEU A 66 34.86 29.72 -11.06
N GLN A 67 35.57 30.40 -11.95
CA GLN A 67 36.69 31.26 -11.57
C GLN A 67 36.22 32.39 -10.64
N GLY A 68 36.79 32.42 -9.42
CA GLY A 68 36.50 33.42 -8.39
C GLY A 68 35.38 33.05 -7.42
N LEU A 69 34.70 31.90 -7.59
CA LEU A 69 33.79 31.36 -6.57
C LEU A 69 34.59 30.53 -5.54
N PRO A 70 34.26 30.61 -4.23
CA PRO A 70 34.84 29.72 -3.23
C PRO A 70 34.46 28.26 -3.49
N ILE A 71 35.44 27.34 -3.51
CA ILE A 71 35.22 25.91 -3.78
C ILE A 71 35.65 25.08 -2.57
N VAL A 72 34.80 24.14 -2.13
CA VAL A 72 35.22 23.09 -1.18
C VAL A 72 35.96 22.00 -1.97
N PRO A 73 37.20 21.62 -1.57
CA PRO A 73 37.91 20.53 -2.21
C PRO A 73 37.10 19.23 -2.21
N ARG A 74 37.08 18.51 -3.34
CA ARG A 74 36.39 17.23 -3.47
C ARG A 74 37.08 16.16 -2.61
N LYS A 75 36.28 15.29 -1.99
CA LYS A 75 36.77 14.16 -1.20
C LYS A 75 37.06 12.98 -2.12
N THR A 76 38.27 12.44 -2.08
CA THR A 76 38.65 11.28 -2.91
C THR A 76 38.44 9.97 -2.14
N ILE A 77 37.66 9.06 -2.70
CA ILE A 77 37.32 7.75 -2.11
C ILE A 77 37.80 6.64 -3.06
N GLY A 78 38.65 5.74 -2.56
CA GLY A 78 39.14 4.60 -3.34
C GLY A 78 38.14 3.44 -3.34
N TYR A 79 37.66 3.03 -4.52
CA TYR A 79 36.76 1.90 -4.68
C TYR A 79 37.19 1.00 -5.85
N ARG A 80 37.43 -0.29 -5.58
CA ARG A 80 37.84 -1.30 -6.59
C ARG A 80 39.02 -0.87 -7.48
N GLY A 81 39.99 -0.15 -6.92
CA GLY A 81 41.18 0.34 -7.65
C GLY A 81 40.95 1.59 -8.49
N VAL A 82 39.75 2.18 -8.47
CA VAL A 82 39.44 3.49 -9.09
C VAL A 82 39.27 4.54 -7.98
N MET A 83 39.90 5.70 -8.15
CA MET A 83 39.71 6.85 -7.27
C MET A 83 38.50 7.65 -7.75
N LEU A 84 37.45 7.72 -6.92
CA LEU A 84 36.24 8.50 -7.19
C LEU A 84 36.30 9.82 -6.41
N GLU A 85 35.87 10.90 -7.04
CA GLU A 85 35.75 12.22 -6.40
C GLU A 85 34.30 12.48 -6.01
N GLU A 86 34.07 12.87 -4.76
CA GLU A 86 32.74 13.18 -4.23
C GLU A 86 32.72 14.54 -3.52
N MET A 87 31.50 15.04 -3.27
CA MET A 87 31.28 16.22 -2.45
C MET A 87 31.72 15.97 -1.00
N ASP A 88 32.48 16.89 -0.41
CA ASP A 88 32.79 16.85 1.02
C ASP A 88 31.69 17.51 1.85
N LEU A 89 30.67 16.72 2.19
CA LEU A 89 29.52 17.17 2.98
C LEU A 89 29.93 17.72 4.36
N ASP A 90 30.83 17.05 5.05
CA ASP A 90 31.25 17.44 6.40
C ASP A 90 31.99 18.79 6.37
N ALA A 91 32.80 19.05 5.34
CA ALA A 91 33.47 20.33 5.17
C ALA A 91 32.50 21.49 4.87
N ILE A 92 31.43 21.25 4.09
CA ILE A 92 30.39 22.26 3.82
C ILE A 92 29.61 22.57 5.10
N LEU A 93 29.21 21.54 5.86
CA LEU A 93 28.50 21.69 7.13
C LEU A 93 29.35 22.41 8.18
N ALA A 94 30.66 22.16 8.22
CA ALA A 94 31.58 22.85 9.11
C ALA A 94 31.76 24.33 8.74
N ARG A 95 31.77 24.65 7.43
CA ARG A 95 31.89 26.04 6.94
C ARG A 95 30.63 26.86 7.16
N ARG A 96 29.43 26.24 7.11
CA ARG A 96 28.12 26.91 7.21
C ARG A 96 27.94 28.10 6.26
N PRO A 97 28.07 27.90 4.94
CA PRO A 97 27.79 28.94 3.95
C PRO A 97 26.29 29.34 3.97
N MET A 98 25.95 30.51 3.43
CA MET A 98 24.54 30.84 3.18
C MET A 98 23.96 30.03 2.03
N LEU A 99 24.75 29.79 0.97
CA LEU A 99 24.34 29.05 -0.22
C LEU A 99 25.41 28.04 -0.65
N ALA A 100 25.02 26.79 -0.82
CA ALA A 100 25.84 25.73 -1.41
C ALA A 100 25.35 25.35 -2.82
N ILE A 101 26.28 25.26 -3.78
CA ILE A 101 26.01 24.76 -5.13
C ILE A 101 26.33 23.27 -5.18
N VAL A 102 25.33 22.46 -5.52
CA VAL A 102 25.43 20.99 -5.56
C VAL A 102 24.79 20.48 -6.86
N ASP A 103 25.60 20.27 -7.89
CA ASP A 103 25.15 19.75 -9.18
C ASP A 103 24.82 18.24 -9.13
N GLU A 104 24.06 17.78 -10.13
CA GLU A 104 23.64 16.38 -10.30
C GLU A 104 22.84 15.81 -9.11
N LEU A 105 21.67 16.38 -8.82
CA LEU A 105 20.72 15.86 -7.82
C LEU A 105 20.50 14.32 -7.83
N PRO A 106 20.37 13.63 -8.99
CA PRO A 106 20.14 12.18 -9.03
C PRO A 106 21.35 11.30 -8.69
N HIS A 107 22.54 11.89 -8.55
CA HIS A 107 23.79 11.17 -8.43
C HIS A 107 23.78 10.14 -7.30
N THR A 108 24.33 8.97 -7.59
CA THR A 108 24.57 7.90 -6.61
C THR A 108 25.97 8.05 -6.03
N ASN A 109 26.05 8.36 -4.74
CA ASN A 109 27.31 8.61 -4.07
C ASN A 109 28.20 7.36 -4.04
N ALA A 110 29.52 7.56 -4.05
CA ALA A 110 30.49 6.48 -3.92
C ALA A 110 30.28 5.64 -2.66
N ILE A 111 30.48 4.32 -2.79
CA ILE A 111 30.34 3.35 -1.69
C ILE A 111 31.35 3.69 -0.59
N GLY A 112 30.86 3.97 0.63
CA GLY A 112 31.65 4.49 1.76
C GLY A 112 31.31 5.93 2.15
N SER A 113 30.47 6.63 1.37
CA SER A 113 29.88 7.93 1.73
C SER A 113 28.82 7.79 2.82
N ARG A 114 28.55 8.86 3.60
CA ARG A 114 27.52 8.86 4.67
C ARG A 114 26.14 8.49 4.13
N HIS A 115 25.78 9.02 2.97
CA HIS A 115 24.52 8.74 2.30
C HIS A 115 24.74 8.08 0.94
N SER A 116 23.75 7.30 0.49
CA SER A 116 23.80 6.59 -0.79
C SER A 116 23.43 7.49 -1.99
N LYS A 117 22.69 8.57 -1.75
CA LYS A 117 22.21 9.48 -2.79
C LYS A 117 22.53 10.94 -2.47
N ARG A 118 22.93 11.71 -3.49
CA ARG A 118 23.29 13.12 -3.32
C ARG A 118 22.14 13.99 -2.84
N TYR A 119 20.89 13.67 -3.21
CA TYR A 119 19.73 14.39 -2.66
C TYR A 119 19.62 14.24 -1.14
N GLN A 120 20.15 13.17 -0.53
CA GLN A 120 20.17 13.01 0.93
C GLN A 120 21.21 13.93 1.59
N ASP A 121 22.36 14.12 0.95
CA ASP A 121 23.35 15.12 1.38
C ASP A 121 22.76 16.53 1.34
N ILE A 122 21.99 16.83 0.28
CA ILE A 122 21.29 18.11 0.14
C ILE A 122 20.26 18.29 1.25
N LEU A 123 19.51 17.25 1.62
CA LEU A 123 18.59 17.32 2.76
C LEU A 123 19.32 17.66 4.07
N GLU A 124 20.49 17.06 4.32
CA GLU A 124 21.28 17.38 5.52
C GLU A 124 21.78 18.84 5.51
N LEU A 125 22.17 19.37 4.35
CA LEU A 125 22.51 20.79 4.20
C LEU A 125 21.32 21.72 4.49
N LEU A 126 20.14 21.41 3.94
CA LEU A 126 18.93 22.19 4.17
C LEU A 126 18.51 22.16 5.65
N ASP A 127 18.61 21.01 6.30
CA ASP A 127 18.27 20.84 7.71
C ASP A 127 19.27 21.59 8.63
N ALA A 128 20.50 21.80 8.16
CA ALA A 128 21.49 22.68 8.80
C ALA A 128 21.26 24.19 8.55
N GLY A 129 20.21 24.56 7.79
CA GLY A 129 19.87 25.95 7.47
C GLY A 129 20.64 26.55 6.29
N ILE A 130 21.28 25.73 5.46
CA ILE A 130 22.06 26.16 4.29
C ILE A 130 21.16 26.10 3.05
N ASP A 131 21.06 27.19 2.28
CA ASP A 131 20.33 27.17 1.01
C ASP A 131 21.10 26.32 -0.02
N VAL A 132 20.40 25.60 -0.89
CA VAL A 132 21.02 24.73 -1.91
C VAL A 132 20.48 25.02 -3.30
N PHE A 133 21.39 25.23 -4.25
CA PHE A 133 21.08 25.21 -5.68
C PHE A 133 21.54 23.89 -6.29
N THR A 134 20.65 23.24 -7.04
CA THR A 134 20.94 21.96 -7.70
C THR A 134 20.34 21.88 -9.09
N ALA A 135 20.83 20.95 -9.93
CA ALA A 135 20.29 20.71 -11.26
C ALA A 135 19.69 19.31 -11.39
N LEU A 136 18.58 19.21 -12.13
CA LEU A 136 17.85 17.97 -12.37
C LEU A 136 17.39 17.87 -13.83
N ASN A 137 17.48 16.68 -14.42
CA ASN A 137 16.79 16.39 -15.67
C ASN A 137 15.48 15.64 -15.41
N VAL A 138 14.48 15.90 -16.24
CA VAL A 138 13.16 15.24 -16.15
C VAL A 138 13.23 13.71 -16.22
N GLN A 139 14.25 13.16 -16.88
CA GLN A 139 14.45 11.72 -17.02
C GLN A 139 14.78 10.99 -15.71
N HIS A 140 15.27 11.71 -14.69
CA HIS A 140 15.65 11.12 -13.41
C HIS A 140 14.53 11.17 -12.38
N ILE A 141 13.36 11.67 -12.74
CA ILE A 141 12.23 11.75 -11.82
C ILE A 141 11.54 10.39 -11.81
N GLU A 142 11.42 9.79 -10.63
CA GLU A 142 10.95 8.42 -10.45
C GLU A 142 9.59 8.16 -11.16
N SER A 143 8.61 9.05 -10.99
CA SER A 143 7.30 8.93 -11.66
C SER A 143 7.32 9.05 -13.19
N ARG A 144 8.44 9.50 -13.77
CA ARG A 144 8.59 9.76 -15.21
C ARG A 144 9.56 8.81 -15.90
N VAL A 145 10.27 7.95 -15.17
CA VAL A 145 11.28 7.03 -15.73
C VAL A 145 10.68 6.16 -16.83
N ASP A 146 9.54 5.50 -16.58
CA ASP A 146 8.93 4.57 -17.54
C ASP A 146 8.46 5.27 -18.82
N VAL A 147 7.87 6.45 -18.68
CA VAL A 147 7.42 7.27 -19.81
C VAL A 147 8.61 7.70 -20.66
N VAL A 148 9.70 8.12 -20.02
CA VAL A 148 10.92 8.54 -20.70
C VAL A 148 11.64 7.35 -21.35
N ALA A 149 11.68 6.19 -20.69
CA ALA A 149 12.25 4.96 -21.24
C ALA A 149 11.51 4.51 -22.51
N GLY A 150 10.18 4.63 -22.55
CA GLY A 150 9.36 4.34 -23.72
C GLY A 150 9.62 5.25 -24.93
N ILE A 151 10.02 6.51 -24.69
CA ILE A 151 10.31 7.49 -25.74
C ILE A 151 11.75 7.36 -26.25
N ALA A 152 12.71 7.26 -25.33
CA ALA A 152 14.12 7.42 -25.62
C ALA A 152 14.90 6.09 -25.69
N SER A 153 14.30 4.97 -25.29
CA SER A 153 14.94 3.64 -25.17
C SER A 153 16.24 3.67 -24.35
N ILE A 154 16.28 4.51 -23.31
CA ILE A 154 17.40 4.61 -22.37
C ILE A 154 16.98 4.05 -21.02
N ASN A 155 17.84 3.23 -20.44
CA ASN A 155 17.67 2.73 -19.08
C ASN A 155 18.26 3.73 -18.08
N VAL A 156 17.39 4.42 -17.34
CA VAL A 156 17.79 5.40 -16.31
C VAL A 156 17.98 4.66 -14.99
N ARG A 157 19.24 4.56 -14.53
CA ARG A 157 19.58 3.87 -13.26
C ARG A 157 19.57 4.78 -12.05
N GLU A 158 19.67 6.08 -12.27
CA GLU A 158 19.74 7.08 -11.21
C GLU A 158 18.45 7.88 -11.17
N THR A 159 17.74 7.79 -10.05
CA THR A 159 16.42 8.38 -9.86
C THR A 159 16.35 9.25 -8.60
N VAL A 160 15.43 10.21 -8.63
CA VAL A 160 15.09 11.11 -7.54
C VAL A 160 13.59 10.96 -7.28
N PRO A 161 13.18 10.73 -6.02
CA PRO A 161 11.77 10.69 -5.65
C PRO A 161 11.07 12.03 -5.94
N ASP A 162 9.82 11.97 -6.39
CA ASP A 162 9.00 13.15 -6.65
C ASP A 162 8.83 14.06 -5.42
N SER A 163 8.91 13.50 -4.21
CA SER A 163 8.83 14.25 -2.95
C SER A 163 9.94 15.30 -2.79
N ILE A 164 11.14 15.06 -3.34
CA ILE A 164 12.25 16.04 -3.34
C ILE A 164 11.94 17.24 -4.23
N ILE A 165 11.20 17.03 -5.31
CA ILE A 165 10.77 18.08 -6.23
C ILE A 165 9.61 18.87 -5.61
N ASP A 166 8.69 18.16 -4.96
CA ASP A 166 7.55 18.78 -4.31
C ASP A 166 7.96 19.66 -3.12
N MET A 167 9.05 19.33 -2.42
CA MET A 167 9.59 20.17 -1.33
C MET A 167 10.43 21.36 -1.80
N ALA A 168 10.80 21.44 -3.08
CA ALA A 168 11.60 22.56 -3.57
C ALA A 168 10.82 23.88 -3.47
N ASP A 169 11.49 24.92 -2.95
CA ASP A 169 10.93 26.26 -2.78
C ASP A 169 10.81 27.00 -4.11
N ASP A 170 11.75 26.75 -5.02
CA ASP A 170 11.80 27.35 -6.35
C ASP A 170 12.26 26.31 -7.37
N ILE A 171 11.59 26.28 -8.53
CA ILE A 171 11.99 25.44 -9.66
C ILE A 171 12.05 26.31 -10.90
N GLN A 172 13.25 26.42 -11.46
CA GLN A 172 13.49 27.17 -12.68
C GLN A 172 13.62 26.22 -13.86
N LEU A 173 12.70 26.31 -14.81
CA LEU A 173 12.78 25.56 -16.06
C LEU A 173 13.82 26.20 -16.99
N ILE A 174 14.84 25.43 -17.33
CA ILE A 174 15.85 25.77 -18.33
C ILE A 174 15.47 25.11 -19.66
N ASP A 175 14.83 25.91 -20.52
CA ASP A 175 14.26 25.48 -21.78
C ASP A 175 15.13 25.90 -22.99
N ILE A 176 15.18 25.03 -23.99
CA ILE A 176 15.84 25.26 -25.28
C ILE A 176 15.06 24.49 -26.35
N THR A 177 15.00 25.01 -27.57
CA THR A 177 14.33 24.29 -28.66
C THR A 177 15.10 23.00 -29.01
N PRO A 178 14.41 21.93 -29.43
CA PRO A 178 15.07 20.71 -29.91
C PRO A 178 16.10 20.98 -31.02
N GLU A 179 15.80 21.91 -31.92
CA GLU A 179 16.67 22.33 -33.01
C GLU A 179 17.95 22.98 -32.48
N ASP A 180 17.83 23.95 -31.58
CA ASP A 180 18.99 24.64 -30.99
C ASP A 180 19.85 23.68 -30.17
N LEU A 181 19.25 22.73 -29.46
CA LEU A 181 20.00 21.72 -28.72
C LEU A 181 20.80 20.80 -29.64
N ARG A 182 20.25 20.43 -30.81
CA ARG A 182 20.98 19.68 -31.83
C ARG A 182 22.11 20.50 -32.44
N THR A 183 21.90 21.80 -32.67
CA THR A 183 22.96 22.71 -33.11
C THR A 183 24.10 22.72 -32.09
N ARG A 184 23.79 22.88 -30.80
CA ARG A 184 24.78 22.81 -29.71
C ARG A 184 25.49 21.46 -29.63
N LEU A 185 24.81 20.35 -29.92
CA LEU A 185 25.42 19.02 -29.99
C LEU A 185 26.42 18.93 -31.16
N SER A 186 26.05 19.43 -32.34
CA SER A 186 26.92 19.43 -33.54
C SER A 186 28.14 20.35 -33.40
N GLU A 187 28.01 21.44 -32.64
CA GLU A 187 29.11 22.35 -32.28
C GLU A 187 30.04 21.78 -31.20
N GLY A 188 29.80 20.56 -30.71
CA GLY A 188 30.60 19.93 -29.66
C GLY A 188 30.38 20.51 -28.26
N LYS A 189 29.33 21.34 -28.06
CA LYS A 189 29.03 22.00 -26.77
C LYS A 189 28.32 21.07 -25.78
N VAL A 190 27.82 19.91 -26.22
CA VAL A 190 27.12 18.93 -25.37
C VAL A 190 27.96 17.66 -25.15
N TYR A 191 28.52 17.07 -26.21
CA TYR A 191 29.45 15.93 -26.18
C TYR A 191 30.65 16.19 -27.10
N LEU A 192 31.83 15.67 -26.75
CA LEU A 192 33.07 15.81 -27.52
C LEU A 192 33.26 14.62 -28.49
N GLY A 193 33.74 14.92 -29.71
CA GLY A 193 34.24 13.94 -30.67
C GLY A 193 33.21 12.92 -31.20
N SER A 194 33.65 11.67 -31.41
CA SER A 194 32.88 10.60 -32.05
C SER A 194 31.58 10.21 -31.31
N ARG A 195 31.47 10.51 -30.01
CA ARG A 195 30.26 10.25 -29.21
C ARG A 195 29.09 11.18 -29.57
N ALA A 196 29.35 12.36 -30.13
CA ALA A 196 28.29 13.32 -30.50
C ALA A 196 27.41 12.81 -31.65
N ALA A 197 28.02 12.17 -32.67
CA ALA A 197 27.30 11.60 -33.81
C ALA A 197 26.39 10.43 -33.39
N THR A 198 26.91 9.49 -32.59
CA THR A 198 26.13 8.36 -32.08
C THR A 198 25.01 8.79 -31.12
N ALA A 199 25.23 9.84 -30.32
CA ALA A 199 24.20 10.41 -29.46
C ALA A 199 23.10 11.14 -30.26
N ALA A 200 23.47 11.81 -31.36
CA ALA A 200 22.54 12.50 -32.26
C ALA A 200 21.54 11.54 -32.93
N ASP A 201 21.99 10.35 -33.31
CA ASP A 201 21.18 9.36 -34.02
C ASP A 201 20.29 8.51 -33.11
N ASN A 202 20.50 8.56 -31.79
CA ASN A 202 19.73 7.79 -30.81
C ASN A 202 18.89 8.72 -29.90
N PHE A 203 19.51 9.30 -28.87
CA PHE A 203 18.80 10.06 -27.84
C PHE A 203 18.33 11.43 -28.32
N PHE A 204 19.16 12.17 -29.06
CA PHE A 204 18.91 13.55 -29.49
C PHE A 204 18.15 13.67 -30.82
N ARG A 205 17.19 12.76 -31.05
CA ARG A 205 16.21 12.88 -32.13
C ARG A 205 15.20 13.97 -31.78
N ILE A 206 14.76 14.74 -32.78
CA ILE A 206 13.80 15.86 -32.58
C ILE A 206 12.52 15.35 -31.90
N ALA A 207 11.99 14.20 -32.32
CA ALA A 207 10.80 13.61 -31.69
C ALA A 207 10.99 13.33 -30.18
N ASN A 208 12.14 12.76 -29.80
CA ASN A 208 12.44 12.45 -28.40
C ASN A 208 12.61 13.72 -27.58
N LEU A 209 13.35 14.71 -28.11
CA LEU A 209 13.58 15.99 -27.45
C LEU A 209 12.27 16.78 -27.29
N SER A 210 11.38 16.80 -28.29
CA SER A 210 10.07 17.44 -28.20
C SER A 210 9.21 16.81 -27.11
N ALA A 211 9.21 15.48 -27.01
CA ALA A 211 8.47 14.78 -25.97
C ALA A 211 9.06 15.05 -24.56
N LEU A 212 10.39 15.05 -24.40
CA LEU A 212 11.03 15.40 -23.13
C LEU A 212 10.77 16.86 -22.73
N ARG A 213 10.73 17.78 -23.70
CA ARG A 213 10.36 19.18 -23.50
C ARG A 213 8.92 19.31 -22.99
N GLU A 214 7.98 18.59 -23.62
CA GLU A 214 6.57 18.55 -23.19
C GLU A 214 6.43 18.04 -21.75
N ILE A 215 7.12 16.94 -21.41
CA ILE A 215 7.09 16.36 -20.06
C ILE A 215 7.64 17.38 -19.04
N ALA A 216 8.75 18.05 -19.35
CA ALA A 216 9.33 19.05 -18.47
C ALA A 216 8.40 20.27 -18.26
N MET A 217 7.77 20.78 -19.33
CA MET A 217 6.81 21.88 -19.24
C MET A 217 5.54 21.50 -18.48
N ARG A 218 5.02 20.30 -18.71
CA ARG A 218 3.84 19.79 -18.02
C ARG A 218 4.09 19.63 -16.52
N LEU A 219 5.24 19.07 -16.14
CA LEU A 219 5.63 18.95 -14.74
C LEU A 219 5.67 20.32 -14.05
N MET A 220 6.27 21.31 -14.72
CA MET A 220 6.32 22.67 -14.18
C MET A 220 4.92 23.28 -14.03
N SER A 221 4.03 23.10 -15.00
CA SER A 221 2.64 23.55 -14.91
C SER A 221 1.89 22.88 -13.74
N GLU A 222 2.06 21.57 -13.56
CA GLU A 222 1.48 20.81 -12.45
C GLU A 222 1.96 21.32 -11.07
N LYS A 223 3.27 21.60 -10.94
CA LYS A 223 3.87 22.14 -9.70
C LYS A 223 3.40 23.55 -9.39
N VAL A 224 3.41 24.47 -10.36
CA VAL A 224 2.89 25.85 -10.19
C VAL A 224 1.43 25.81 -9.76
N GLY A 225 0.61 24.99 -10.42
CA GLY A 225 -0.79 24.81 -10.04
C GLY A 225 -0.97 24.33 -8.60
N ARG A 226 -0.06 23.47 -8.11
CA ARG A 226 -0.08 22.98 -6.73
C ARG A 226 0.37 24.03 -5.72
N ASP A 227 1.45 24.75 -5.99
CA ASP A 227 1.99 25.78 -5.09
C ASP A 227 1.03 26.96 -4.93
N VAL A 228 0.33 27.33 -6.01
CA VAL A 228 -0.74 28.33 -5.96
C VAL A 228 -1.88 27.85 -5.05
N ARG A 229 -2.30 26.57 -5.14
CA ARG A 229 -3.33 26.00 -4.25
C ARG A 229 -2.91 26.02 -2.78
N LEU A 230 -1.67 25.65 -2.48
CA LEU A 230 -1.14 25.63 -1.11
C LEU A 230 -1.09 27.05 -0.52
N LYS A 231 -0.54 28.03 -1.26
CA LYS A 231 -0.52 29.44 -0.84
C LYS A 231 -1.92 30.03 -0.67
N MET A 232 -2.91 29.54 -1.43
CA MET A 232 -4.31 29.95 -1.30
C MET A 232 -4.97 29.37 -0.05
N ALA A 233 -4.70 28.10 0.27
CA ALA A 233 -5.16 27.46 1.50
C ALA A 233 -4.59 28.18 2.74
N GLU A 234 -3.30 28.50 2.73
CA GLU A 234 -2.64 29.28 3.79
C GLU A 234 -3.23 30.69 3.96
N ARG A 235 -3.55 31.38 2.85
CA ARG A 235 -4.10 32.75 2.87
C ARG A 235 -5.62 32.83 2.99
N HIS A 236 -6.31 31.69 3.08
CA HIS A 236 -7.76 31.59 3.25
C HIS A 236 -8.58 32.36 2.19
N ILE A 237 -8.08 32.45 0.97
CA ILE A 237 -8.78 33.14 -0.12
C ILE A 237 -9.88 32.22 -0.65
N GLN A 238 -11.15 32.59 -0.44
CA GLN A 238 -12.31 31.81 -0.91
C GLN A 238 -12.76 32.24 -2.32
N GLY A 239 -12.86 31.28 -3.25
CA GLY A 239 -13.52 31.44 -4.56
C GLY A 239 -12.83 30.68 -5.70
N PRO A 240 -13.56 30.22 -6.73
CA PRO A 240 -12.98 29.55 -7.89
C PRO A 240 -12.16 30.52 -8.76
N TRP A 241 -10.91 30.18 -9.06
CA TRP A 241 -10.03 30.97 -9.93
C TRP A 241 -10.30 30.65 -11.41
N LYS A 242 -10.67 31.67 -12.20
CA LYS A 242 -10.94 31.59 -13.66
C LYS A 242 -9.74 31.21 -14.56
N SER A 243 -8.58 30.77 -14.05
CA SER A 243 -7.41 30.47 -14.90
C SER A 243 -7.49 29.12 -15.61
N SER A 244 -8.34 28.21 -15.13
CA SER A 244 -8.67 26.95 -15.79
C SER A 244 -10.18 26.71 -15.72
N GLU A 245 -10.85 26.58 -16.86
CA GLU A 245 -12.28 26.31 -16.90
C GLU A 245 -12.57 24.92 -16.32
N ARG A 246 -13.66 24.79 -15.54
CA ARG A 246 -14.17 23.51 -15.07
C ARG A 246 -15.69 23.49 -15.15
N TYR A 247 -16.23 22.53 -15.89
CA TYR A 247 -17.65 22.43 -16.17
C TYR A 247 -18.34 21.46 -15.21
N MET A 248 -19.55 21.79 -14.78
CA MET A 248 -20.39 20.91 -13.97
C MET A 248 -21.77 20.77 -14.60
N VAL A 249 -22.25 19.55 -14.81
CA VAL A 249 -23.61 19.31 -15.30
C VAL A 249 -24.50 18.69 -14.23
N ALA A 250 -25.70 19.23 -14.04
CA ALA A 250 -26.69 18.62 -13.16
C ALA A 250 -27.38 17.43 -13.85
N VAL A 251 -27.29 16.25 -13.25
CA VAL A 251 -27.83 15.00 -13.80
C VAL A 251 -28.93 14.44 -12.91
N GLY A 252 -30.08 14.13 -13.50
CA GLY A 252 -31.21 13.51 -12.80
C GLY A 252 -31.89 12.40 -13.63
N PRO A 253 -32.98 11.81 -13.12
CA PRO A 253 -33.76 10.76 -13.80
C PRO A 253 -34.57 11.27 -15.01
N SER A 254 -34.32 12.51 -15.42
CA SER A 254 -34.98 13.18 -16.54
C SER A 254 -34.44 12.68 -17.89
N PRO A 255 -35.30 12.54 -18.92
CA PRO A 255 -34.85 12.26 -20.28
C PRO A 255 -34.01 13.40 -20.87
N PHE A 256 -34.08 14.61 -20.30
CA PHE A 256 -33.31 15.77 -20.75
C PHE A 256 -31.86 15.77 -20.26
N SER A 257 -31.48 14.88 -19.33
CA SER A 257 -30.11 14.80 -18.81
C SER A 257 -29.10 14.31 -19.86
N GLU A 258 -29.48 13.34 -20.71
CA GLU A 258 -28.58 12.78 -21.74
C GLU A 258 -28.08 13.85 -22.73
N PRO A 259 -28.95 14.70 -23.34
CA PRO A 259 -28.50 15.79 -24.20
C PRO A 259 -27.56 16.78 -23.49
N LEU A 260 -27.82 17.08 -22.21
CA LEU A 260 -26.99 17.99 -21.42
C LEU A 260 -25.60 17.41 -21.16
N ILE A 261 -25.52 16.12 -20.86
CA ILE A 261 -24.26 15.40 -20.67
C ILE A 261 -23.42 15.47 -21.96
N ARG A 262 -24.02 15.15 -23.11
CA ARG A 262 -23.32 15.20 -24.41
C ARG A 262 -22.87 16.63 -24.77
N TRP A 263 -23.71 17.63 -24.51
CA TRP A 263 -23.36 19.02 -24.73
C TRP A 263 -22.19 19.46 -23.85
N THR A 264 -22.21 19.07 -22.56
CA THR A 264 -21.15 19.40 -21.59
C THR A 264 -19.82 18.76 -21.99
N ARG A 265 -19.83 17.48 -22.41
CA ARG A 265 -18.62 16.84 -22.94
C ARG A 265 -18.05 17.59 -24.14
N ARG A 266 -18.91 18.02 -25.07
CA ARG A 266 -18.47 18.74 -26.28
C ARG A 266 -17.79 20.07 -25.94
N ILE A 267 -18.37 20.87 -25.05
CA ILE A 267 -17.78 22.17 -24.68
C ILE A 267 -16.50 21.99 -23.85
N ALA A 268 -16.47 21.01 -22.95
CA ALA A 268 -15.30 20.66 -22.16
C ALA A 268 -14.13 20.18 -23.04
N SER A 269 -14.40 19.36 -24.07
CA SER A 269 -13.37 18.97 -25.05
C SER A 269 -12.82 20.16 -25.84
N ALA A 270 -13.69 21.09 -26.25
CA ALA A 270 -13.29 22.24 -27.06
C ALA A 270 -12.40 23.23 -26.28
N THR A 271 -12.58 23.29 -24.96
CA THR A 271 -11.85 24.17 -24.04
C THR A 271 -10.74 23.45 -23.29
N GLN A 272 -10.53 22.15 -23.57
CA GLN A 272 -9.61 21.27 -22.85
C GLN A 272 -9.79 21.31 -21.32
N ALA A 273 -11.03 21.50 -20.88
CA ALA A 273 -11.41 21.67 -19.50
C ALA A 273 -11.89 20.35 -18.86
N PRO A 274 -11.55 20.08 -17.58
CA PRO A 274 -12.18 19.01 -16.83
C PRO A 274 -13.68 19.27 -16.65
N TRP A 275 -14.47 18.19 -16.58
CA TRP A 275 -15.91 18.29 -16.36
C TRP A 275 -16.42 17.22 -15.40
N ILE A 276 -17.42 17.58 -14.62
CA ILE A 276 -18.04 16.72 -13.61
C ILE A 276 -19.56 16.70 -13.80
N ALA A 277 -20.21 15.61 -13.43
CA ALA A 277 -21.65 15.48 -13.38
C ALA A 277 -22.10 15.29 -11.93
N VAL A 278 -23.08 16.08 -11.50
CA VAL A 278 -23.58 16.02 -10.12
C VAL A 278 -25.01 15.53 -10.11
N HIS A 279 -25.26 14.45 -9.38
CA HIS A 279 -26.58 13.97 -9.02
C HIS A 279 -26.93 14.38 -7.59
N VAL A 280 -28.10 15.00 -7.41
CA VAL A 280 -28.61 15.31 -6.06
C VAL A 280 -29.76 14.36 -5.73
N ASP A 281 -29.54 13.49 -4.74
CA ASP A 281 -30.60 12.64 -4.18
C ASP A 281 -31.46 13.46 -3.21
N THR A 282 -32.73 13.65 -3.58
CA THR A 282 -33.73 14.41 -2.83
C THR A 282 -34.59 13.53 -1.93
N PHE A 283 -34.15 12.28 -1.67
CA PHE A 283 -34.84 11.29 -0.82
C PHE A 283 -36.25 10.93 -1.29
N SER A 284 -36.60 11.29 -2.52
CA SER A 284 -37.91 10.99 -3.12
C SER A 284 -37.88 9.60 -3.73
N PRO A 285 -38.91 8.76 -3.50
CA PRO A 285 -38.94 7.42 -4.09
C PRO A 285 -39.03 7.54 -5.61
N LEU A 286 -37.97 7.09 -6.30
CA LEU A 286 -37.93 6.98 -7.76
C LEU A 286 -38.65 5.70 -8.19
N SER A 287 -39.44 5.78 -9.27
CA SER A 287 -39.97 4.58 -9.93
C SER A 287 -38.84 3.76 -10.55
N ASP A 288 -39.08 2.46 -10.80
CA ASP A 288 -38.07 1.59 -11.39
C ASP A 288 -37.58 2.11 -12.76
N GLU A 289 -38.47 2.72 -13.56
CA GLU A 289 -38.12 3.38 -14.82
C GLU A 289 -37.22 4.62 -14.61
N GLN A 290 -37.47 5.41 -13.56
CA GLN A 290 -36.65 6.57 -13.21
C GLN A 290 -35.28 6.16 -12.70
N LYS A 291 -35.19 5.09 -11.88
CA LYS A 291 -33.92 4.53 -11.43
C LYS A 291 -33.07 4.02 -12.59
N GLN A 292 -33.68 3.28 -13.53
CA GLN A 292 -33.00 2.82 -14.74
C GLN A 292 -32.48 3.98 -15.59
N ARG A 293 -33.27 5.04 -15.78
CA ARG A 293 -32.83 6.25 -16.50
C ARG A 293 -31.69 6.96 -15.81
N LEU A 294 -31.75 7.14 -14.50
CA LEU A 294 -30.68 7.76 -13.73
C LEU A 294 -29.38 6.96 -13.86
N SER A 295 -29.45 5.64 -13.66
CA SER A 295 -28.31 4.74 -13.84
C SER A 295 -27.71 4.85 -15.25
N ARG A 296 -28.55 4.83 -16.30
CA ARG A 296 -28.10 5.03 -17.69
C ARG A 296 -27.40 6.38 -17.91
N ASN A 297 -27.96 7.46 -17.35
CA ASN A 297 -27.37 8.80 -17.46
C ASN A 297 -26.01 8.89 -16.74
N LEU A 298 -25.87 8.30 -15.56
CA LEU A 298 -24.61 8.27 -14.81
C LEU A 298 -23.56 7.39 -15.52
N SER A 299 -23.95 6.24 -16.05
CA SER A 299 -23.06 5.41 -16.89
C SER A 299 -22.59 6.15 -18.13
N LEU A 300 -23.46 6.93 -18.79
CA LEU A 300 -23.10 7.75 -19.95
C LEU A 300 -22.04 8.80 -19.61
N VAL A 301 -22.10 9.42 -18.42
CA VAL A 301 -21.07 10.35 -17.96
C VAL A 301 -19.71 9.65 -17.86
N LYS A 302 -19.66 8.50 -17.18
CA LYS A 302 -18.43 7.72 -17.03
C LYS A 302 -17.86 7.29 -18.40
N GLN A 303 -18.71 6.83 -19.32
CA GLN A 303 -18.30 6.46 -20.69
C GLN A 303 -17.69 7.63 -21.48
N LEU A 304 -18.15 8.86 -21.22
CA LEU A 304 -17.64 10.07 -21.88
C LEU A 304 -16.43 10.69 -21.16
N GLY A 305 -15.90 10.03 -20.13
CA GLY A 305 -14.73 10.47 -19.38
C GLY A 305 -15.03 11.62 -18.40
N GLY A 306 -16.26 11.73 -17.92
CA GLY A 306 -16.65 12.68 -16.87
C GLY A 306 -16.61 12.04 -15.48
N GLU A 307 -16.29 12.85 -14.47
CA GLU A 307 -16.38 12.43 -13.06
C GLU A 307 -17.84 12.52 -12.58
N THR A 308 -18.33 11.55 -11.80
CA THR A 308 -19.69 11.55 -11.25
C THR A 308 -19.67 11.78 -9.74
N VAL A 309 -20.40 12.78 -9.26
CA VAL A 309 -20.54 13.09 -7.83
C VAL A 309 -22.01 12.96 -7.44
N THR A 310 -22.31 12.20 -6.38
CA THR A 310 -23.66 12.06 -5.86
C THR A 310 -23.73 12.68 -4.46
N VAL A 311 -24.64 13.65 -4.27
CA VAL A 311 -24.86 14.33 -3.00
C VAL A 311 -26.30 14.15 -2.55
N SER A 312 -26.52 13.86 -1.28
CA SER A 312 -27.86 13.77 -0.72
C SER A 312 -28.25 15.10 -0.06
N ALA A 313 -29.29 15.77 -0.57
CA ALA A 313 -29.72 17.06 -0.06
C ALA A 313 -31.20 17.34 -0.32
N GLU A 314 -31.84 18.10 0.58
CA GLU A 314 -33.24 18.52 0.41
C GLU A 314 -33.42 19.57 -0.70
N ASP A 315 -32.43 20.47 -0.86
CA ASP A 315 -32.45 21.53 -1.88
C ASP A 315 -31.35 21.33 -2.92
N VAL A 316 -31.78 20.94 -4.13
CA VAL A 316 -30.92 20.72 -5.29
C VAL A 316 -30.08 21.96 -5.62
N SER A 317 -30.65 23.17 -5.51
CA SER A 317 -29.94 24.39 -5.90
C SER A 317 -28.76 24.70 -4.97
N SER A 318 -29.00 24.61 -3.67
CA SER A 318 -27.96 24.86 -2.66
C SER A 318 -26.89 23.77 -2.69
N ALA A 319 -27.28 22.49 -2.91
CA ALA A 319 -26.33 21.39 -3.03
C ALA A 319 -25.43 21.51 -4.25
N LEU A 320 -25.98 21.85 -5.42
CA LEU A 320 -25.18 22.07 -6.64
C LEU A 320 -24.18 23.22 -6.44
N LEU A 321 -24.58 24.31 -5.80
CA LEU A 321 -23.68 25.44 -5.53
C LEU A 321 -22.60 25.11 -4.50
N GLN A 322 -22.91 24.29 -3.51
CA GLN A 322 -21.93 23.80 -2.54
C GLN A 322 -20.86 22.96 -3.25
N VAL A 323 -21.28 21.96 -4.02
CA VAL A 323 -20.35 21.12 -4.81
C VAL A 323 -19.54 21.96 -5.78
N ALA A 324 -20.17 22.94 -6.43
CA ALA A 324 -19.47 23.84 -7.35
C ALA A 324 -18.36 24.63 -6.65
N ARG A 325 -18.56 25.09 -5.42
CA ARG A 325 -17.53 25.80 -4.65
C ARG A 325 -16.43 24.87 -4.14
N GLU A 326 -16.80 23.71 -3.60
CA GLU A 326 -15.84 22.71 -3.10
C GLU A 326 -14.93 22.18 -4.22
N MET A 327 -15.49 21.99 -5.42
CA MET A 327 -14.76 21.45 -6.58
C MET A 327 -14.21 22.54 -7.52
N ASN A 328 -14.27 23.82 -7.13
CA ASN A 328 -13.82 24.98 -7.92
C ASN A 328 -14.37 24.98 -9.37
N VAL A 329 -15.66 24.69 -9.52
CA VAL A 329 -16.37 24.75 -10.80
C VAL A 329 -16.54 26.20 -11.23
N THR A 330 -16.22 26.50 -12.48
CA THR A 330 -16.39 27.83 -13.07
C THR A 330 -17.71 27.97 -13.83
N GLN A 331 -18.24 26.87 -14.38
CA GLN A 331 -19.44 26.85 -15.23
C GLN A 331 -20.43 25.74 -14.83
N ILE A 332 -21.67 26.10 -14.51
CA ILE A 332 -22.76 25.14 -14.20
C ILE A 332 -23.70 25.01 -15.39
N VAL A 333 -23.80 23.82 -15.96
CA VAL A 333 -24.67 23.47 -17.08
C VAL A 333 -26.01 22.91 -16.58
N VAL A 334 -27.11 23.57 -16.95
CA VAL A 334 -28.48 23.19 -16.56
C VAL A 334 -29.42 23.27 -17.76
N GLY A 335 -30.44 22.40 -17.79
CA GLY A 335 -31.46 22.42 -18.85
C GLY A 335 -32.44 23.59 -18.75
N LYS A 336 -32.89 24.10 -19.90
CA LYS A 336 -34.01 25.06 -19.95
C LYS A 336 -35.29 24.44 -19.37
N PRO A 337 -35.99 25.13 -18.45
CA PRO A 337 -37.27 24.65 -17.93
C PRO A 337 -38.34 24.59 -19.05
N LEU A 338 -39.19 23.57 -19.04
CA LEU A 338 -40.21 23.29 -20.07
C LEU A 338 -41.64 23.72 -19.70
N GLU A 339 -41.85 24.37 -18.55
CA GLU A 339 -43.19 24.64 -18.01
C GLU A 339 -43.81 25.97 -18.47
N SER A 340 -45.15 26.01 -18.56
CA SER A 340 -45.93 27.19 -18.93
C SER A 340 -46.06 28.20 -17.78
N SER A 341 -46.23 29.48 -18.14
CA SER A 341 -46.17 30.63 -17.22
C SER A 341 -47.18 30.60 -16.06
N LEU A 342 -48.29 29.86 -16.18
CA LEU A 342 -49.36 29.82 -15.17
C LEU A 342 -49.07 28.87 -14.00
N ILE A 343 -48.38 27.74 -14.24
CA ILE A 343 -48.00 26.79 -13.19
C ILE A 343 -46.88 27.37 -12.32
N ARG A 344 -46.01 28.19 -12.93
CA ARG A 344 -44.90 28.93 -12.31
C ARG A 344 -45.33 29.86 -11.17
N PHE A 345 -46.58 30.33 -11.19
CA PHE A 345 -47.13 31.18 -10.13
C PHE A 345 -47.47 30.40 -8.84
N PHE A 346 -47.81 29.10 -8.97
CA PHE A 346 -48.23 28.27 -7.83
C PHE A 346 -47.13 27.38 -7.24
N THR A 347 -46.10 27.00 -8.02
CA THR A 347 -45.04 26.05 -7.59
C THR A 347 -43.74 26.72 -7.10
N GLY A 348 -43.60 28.04 -7.25
CA GLY A 348 -42.41 28.79 -6.84
C GLY A 348 -41.32 28.89 -7.92
N ARG A 349 -40.18 29.52 -7.59
CA ARG A 349 -39.06 29.79 -8.51
C ARG A 349 -38.40 28.50 -9.00
N SER A 350 -38.04 28.43 -10.29
CA SER A 350 -37.42 27.24 -10.89
C SER A 350 -35.97 27.03 -10.43
N LEU A 351 -35.44 25.81 -10.60
CA LEU A 351 -34.05 25.47 -10.25
C LEU A 351 -33.05 26.45 -10.88
N VAL A 352 -33.25 26.80 -12.15
CA VAL A 352 -32.42 27.74 -12.90
C VAL A 352 -32.48 29.14 -12.28
N ASP A 353 -33.67 29.63 -11.94
CA ASP A 353 -33.83 30.96 -11.31
C ASP A 353 -33.12 31.01 -9.96
N LYS A 354 -33.18 29.93 -9.17
CA LYS A 354 -32.49 29.84 -7.87
C LYS A 354 -30.97 29.79 -8.02
N LEU A 355 -30.47 29.08 -9.03
CA LEU A 355 -29.03 29.00 -9.31
C LEU A 355 -28.48 30.36 -9.77
N ILE A 356 -29.14 31.03 -10.72
CA ILE A 356 -28.73 32.35 -11.20
C ILE A 356 -28.68 33.38 -10.06
N LEU A 357 -29.65 33.35 -9.13
CA LEU A 357 -29.69 34.28 -8.00
C LEU A 357 -28.59 34.04 -6.96
N LYS A 358 -28.06 32.83 -6.85
CA LYS A 358 -27.16 32.41 -5.76
C LYS A 358 -25.76 32.00 -6.23
N SER A 359 -25.49 31.98 -7.54
CA SER A 359 -24.25 31.46 -8.10
C SER A 359 -23.03 32.32 -7.84
N GLY A 360 -23.22 33.63 -7.58
CA GLY A 360 -22.11 34.55 -7.35
C GLY A 360 -21.21 34.61 -8.58
N ASP A 361 -19.93 34.31 -8.41
CA ASP A 361 -18.91 34.33 -9.47
C ASP A 361 -18.92 33.10 -10.40
N ILE A 362 -19.80 32.13 -10.12
CA ILE A 362 -19.96 30.93 -10.93
C ILE A 362 -20.97 31.21 -12.04
N ASP A 363 -20.55 31.00 -13.28
CA ASP A 363 -21.39 31.21 -14.45
C ASP A 363 -22.40 30.04 -14.62
N VAL A 364 -23.63 30.36 -15.02
CA VAL A 364 -24.70 29.35 -15.22
C VAL A 364 -25.06 29.27 -16.70
N CYS A 365 -24.69 28.18 -17.35
CA CYS A 365 -24.99 27.91 -18.75
C CYS A 365 -26.31 27.15 -18.89
N VAL A 366 -27.32 27.80 -19.48
CA VAL A 366 -28.66 27.22 -19.66
C VAL A 366 -28.85 26.69 -21.07
N VAL A 367 -28.87 25.37 -21.22
CA VAL A 367 -28.88 24.68 -22.52
C VAL A 367 -30.27 24.14 -22.85
N ARG A 368 -30.69 24.29 -24.11
CA ARG A 368 -31.92 23.66 -24.61
C ARG A 368 -31.63 22.19 -24.92
N ALA A 369 -32.34 21.26 -24.28
CA ALA A 369 -32.27 19.86 -24.68
C ALA A 369 -32.95 19.70 -26.06
N GLU A 370 -32.16 19.48 -27.11
CA GLU A 370 -32.68 19.18 -28.44
C GLU A 370 -33.03 17.68 -28.55
N LYS A 371 -34.22 17.42 -29.13
CA LYS A 371 -34.86 16.13 -29.40
C LYS A 371 -35.27 15.31 -28.19
N GLY A 372 -36.59 15.25 -28.03
CA GLY A 372 -37.31 14.42 -27.07
C GLY A 372 -38.67 15.03 -26.84
N SER A 373 -39.53 15.06 -27.87
CA SER A 373 -40.93 15.46 -27.72
C SER A 373 -41.52 14.70 -26.53
N PRO A 374 -42.07 15.38 -25.52
CA PRO A 374 -42.67 14.68 -24.39
C PRO A 374 -43.87 13.92 -24.95
N LYS A 375 -43.75 12.59 -25.10
CA LYS A 375 -44.96 11.77 -25.10
C LYS A 375 -45.61 12.08 -23.77
N LYS A 376 -46.79 12.72 -23.81
CA LYS A 376 -47.61 12.99 -22.63
C LYS A 376 -47.89 11.65 -21.95
N THR A 377 -47.00 11.22 -21.06
CA THR A 377 -47.25 10.07 -20.21
C THR A 377 -48.35 10.52 -19.28
N ARG A 378 -49.60 10.16 -19.63
CA ARG A 378 -50.70 10.16 -18.67
C ARG A 378 -50.20 9.38 -17.47
N TRP A 379 -50.09 10.07 -16.35
CA TRP A 379 -49.66 9.50 -15.08
C TRP A 379 -50.69 8.42 -14.69
N ARG A 380 -50.42 7.16 -15.03
CA ARG A 380 -51.04 6.03 -14.34
C ARG A 380 -50.22 5.84 -13.07
N LEU A 381 -50.76 6.33 -11.96
CA LEU A 381 -50.28 6.02 -10.62
C LEU A 381 -50.49 4.52 -10.36
N THR A 382 -49.55 3.68 -10.80
CA THR A 382 -49.40 2.33 -10.26
C THR A 382 -48.72 2.43 -8.91
N ALA A 383 -49.53 2.63 -7.87
CA ALA A 383 -49.08 2.54 -6.50
C ALA A 383 -48.74 1.08 -6.16
N GLN A 384 -47.47 0.79 -5.91
CA GLN A 384 -47.06 -0.43 -5.19
C GLN A 384 -47.83 -0.52 -3.87
N ARG A 385 -48.42 -1.70 -3.62
CA ARG A 385 -49.19 -2.06 -2.41
C ARG A 385 -48.31 -1.94 -1.16
N SER A 386 -48.21 -0.73 -0.62
CA SER A 386 -48.03 -0.52 0.81
C SER A 386 -49.42 -0.33 1.42
N MET A 387 -49.59 -0.77 2.66
CA MET A 387 -50.88 -0.78 3.36
C MET A 387 -51.63 0.56 3.13
N PRO A 388 -52.86 0.53 2.60
CA PRO A 388 -53.41 1.71 1.94
C PRO A 388 -53.60 2.89 2.91
N TRP A 389 -53.23 4.10 2.50
CA TRP A 389 -53.26 5.30 3.34
C TRP A 389 -54.63 5.57 3.98
N HIS A 390 -55.71 5.08 3.35
CA HIS A 390 -57.09 5.17 3.83
C HIS A 390 -57.34 4.35 5.11
N HIS A 391 -56.65 3.24 5.36
CA HIS A 391 -56.77 2.51 6.64
C HIS A 391 -56.15 3.30 7.79
N LYS A 392 -55.00 3.93 7.57
CA LYS A 392 -54.37 4.81 8.56
C LYS A 392 -55.20 6.06 8.81
N LEU A 393 -55.82 6.61 7.77
CA LEU A 393 -56.79 7.71 7.89
C LEU A 393 -58.01 7.28 8.71
N GLY A 394 -58.61 6.12 8.41
CA GLY A 394 -59.77 5.59 9.11
C GLY A 394 -59.50 5.35 10.60
N PHE A 395 -58.34 4.80 10.94
CA PHE A 395 -57.90 4.65 12.33
C PHE A 395 -57.79 6.00 13.05
N GLY A 396 -57.20 7.01 12.40
CA GLY A 396 -57.08 8.35 12.95
C GLY A 396 -58.42 9.07 13.13
N CYS A 397 -59.33 8.95 12.15
CA CYS A 397 -60.70 9.47 12.25
C CYS A 397 -61.48 8.80 13.38
N GLY A 398 -61.32 7.48 13.56
CA GLY A 398 -61.95 6.73 14.66
C GLY A 398 -61.49 7.21 16.03
N ILE A 399 -60.19 7.46 16.21
CA ILE A 399 -59.66 7.98 17.47
C ILE A 399 -60.16 9.40 17.74
N ILE A 400 -60.15 10.31 16.74
CA ILE A 400 -60.73 11.65 16.94
C ILE A 400 -62.20 11.56 17.32
N ALA A 401 -62.99 10.71 16.66
CA ALA A 401 -64.40 10.55 16.96
C ALA A 401 -64.62 10.07 18.41
N ALA A 402 -63.83 9.09 18.87
CA ALA A 402 -63.89 8.60 20.25
C ALA A 402 -63.51 9.69 21.27
N ILE A 403 -62.46 10.46 20.99
CA ILE A 403 -62.02 11.59 21.83
C ILE A 403 -63.08 12.70 21.87
N THR A 404 -63.69 12.99 20.73
CA THR A 404 -64.79 13.96 20.60
C THR A 404 -66.00 13.54 21.43
N LEU A 405 -66.36 12.25 21.38
CA LEU A 405 -67.46 11.69 22.17
C LEU A 405 -67.18 11.76 23.68
N LEU A 406 -65.95 11.42 24.08
CA LEU A 406 -65.51 11.49 25.48
C LEU A 406 -65.57 12.93 26.02
N PHE A 407 -65.07 13.91 25.27
CA PHE A 407 -65.10 15.32 25.67
C PHE A 407 -66.51 15.90 25.64
N TRP A 408 -67.36 15.44 24.73
CA TRP A 408 -68.77 15.80 24.73
C TRP A 408 -69.49 15.31 25.99
N ALA A 409 -69.16 14.13 26.51
CA ALA A 409 -69.71 13.61 27.76
C ALA A 409 -69.27 14.43 29.00
N ILE A 410 -68.04 14.96 28.99
CA ILE A 410 -67.44 15.70 30.11
C ILE A 410 -67.66 17.23 30.00
N ARG A 411 -68.36 17.70 28.95
CA ARG A 411 -68.54 19.13 28.65
C ARG A 411 -69.18 19.96 29.78
N GLY A 412 -69.89 19.31 30.70
CA GLY A 412 -70.49 19.98 31.87
C GLY A 412 -69.49 20.32 32.98
N MET A 413 -68.31 19.70 32.97
CA MET A 413 -67.30 19.84 34.03
C MET A 413 -66.07 20.65 33.59
N ALA A 414 -65.82 20.79 32.29
CA ALA A 414 -64.62 21.43 31.75
C ALA A 414 -64.96 22.63 30.87
N THR A 415 -64.20 23.72 31.00
CA THR A 415 -64.28 24.87 30.10
C THR A 415 -63.84 24.47 28.69
N TYR A 416 -64.45 25.06 27.66
CA TYR A 416 -64.10 24.80 26.26
C TYR A 416 -62.62 25.08 25.93
N SER A 417 -61.97 26.01 26.65
CA SER A 417 -60.53 26.26 26.53
C SER A 417 -59.68 25.05 26.94
N SER A 418 -60.07 24.34 28.00
CA SER A 418 -59.39 23.12 28.45
C SER A 418 -59.59 21.96 27.46
N ILE A 419 -60.79 21.87 26.87
CA ILE A 419 -61.10 20.89 25.82
C ILE A 419 -60.24 21.14 24.57
N ALA A 420 -60.04 22.39 24.16
CA ALA A 420 -59.16 22.75 23.05
C ALA A 420 -57.70 22.31 23.28
N LEU A 421 -57.18 22.46 24.50
CA LEU A 421 -55.84 21.99 24.89
C LEU A 421 -55.73 20.46 24.86
N LEU A 422 -56.76 19.75 25.31
CA LEU A 422 -56.80 18.28 25.25
C LEU A 422 -56.86 17.76 23.81
N TYR A 423 -57.62 18.42 22.93
CA TYR A 423 -57.60 18.14 21.49
C TYR A 423 -56.23 18.35 20.86
N LEU A 424 -55.53 19.41 21.29
CA LEU A 424 -54.18 19.69 20.82
C LEU A 424 -53.25 18.54 21.21
N LEU A 425 -53.27 18.14 22.49
CA LEU A 425 -52.48 17.03 23.01
C LEU A 425 -52.75 15.71 22.26
N ALA A 426 -54.01 15.41 21.97
CA ALA A 426 -54.41 14.24 21.20
C ALA A 426 -53.82 14.25 19.77
N ILE A 427 -53.81 15.41 19.11
CA ILE A 427 -53.18 15.57 17.78
C ILE A 427 -51.68 15.35 17.86
N VAL A 428 -51.00 15.87 18.89
CA VAL A 428 -49.55 15.63 19.08
C VAL A 428 -49.27 14.13 19.16
N PHE A 429 -50.08 13.40 19.94
CA PHE A 429 -49.93 11.95 20.06
C PHE A 429 -50.21 11.20 18.74
N LEU A 430 -51.28 11.58 18.01
CA LEU A 430 -51.58 11.02 16.70
C LEU A 430 -50.50 11.32 15.66
N ALA A 431 -49.87 12.50 15.72
CA ALA A 431 -48.79 12.88 14.81
C ALA A 431 -47.60 11.91 14.88
N MET A 432 -47.32 11.36 16.07
CA MET A 432 -46.27 10.35 16.27
C MET A 432 -46.56 9.01 15.58
N ARG A 433 -47.82 8.69 15.26
CA ARG A 433 -48.23 7.38 14.71
C ARG A 433 -48.74 7.44 13.27
N LEU A 434 -49.27 8.57 12.80
CA LEU A 434 -49.90 8.70 11.48
C LEU A 434 -49.02 9.41 10.44
N SER A 435 -49.35 9.25 9.15
CA SER A 435 -48.62 9.84 8.02
C SER A 435 -48.93 11.34 7.83
N ARG A 436 -48.02 12.09 7.17
CA ARG A 436 -48.12 13.56 6.97
C ARG A 436 -49.46 14.01 6.39
N ARG A 437 -49.98 13.29 5.39
CA ARG A 437 -51.25 13.65 4.75
C ARG A 437 -52.44 13.37 5.67
N ALA A 438 -52.39 12.27 6.43
CA ALA A 438 -53.44 11.90 7.37
C ALA A 438 -53.52 12.89 8.54
N ILE A 439 -52.40 13.28 9.15
CA ILE A 439 -52.39 14.20 10.29
C ILE A 439 -52.92 15.59 9.95
N VAL A 440 -52.65 16.10 8.73
CA VAL A 440 -53.18 17.39 8.27
C VAL A 440 -54.71 17.34 8.14
N ILE A 441 -55.25 16.26 7.56
CA ILE A 441 -56.69 16.07 7.41
C ILE A 441 -57.37 15.92 8.78
N ILE A 442 -56.74 15.16 9.68
CA ILE A 442 -57.18 14.91 11.06
C ILE A 442 -57.16 16.20 11.89
N ALA A 443 -56.12 17.03 11.77
CA ALA A 443 -56.06 18.32 12.43
C ALA A 443 -57.11 19.31 11.92
N ALA A 444 -57.37 19.33 10.61
CA ALA A 444 -58.44 20.14 10.02
C ALA A 444 -59.83 19.68 10.50
N LEU A 445 -60.10 18.38 10.47
CA LEU A 445 -61.36 17.80 10.96
C LEU A 445 -61.57 18.10 12.44
N SER A 446 -60.52 17.97 13.24
CA SER A 446 -60.53 18.27 14.66
C SER A 446 -60.83 19.75 14.95
N GLY A 447 -60.24 20.68 14.18
CA GLY A 447 -60.56 22.11 14.29
C GLY A 447 -62.02 22.42 13.95
N ILE A 448 -62.55 21.79 12.90
CA ILE A 448 -63.96 21.91 12.50
C ILE A 448 -64.89 21.41 13.62
N LEU A 449 -64.58 20.25 14.21
CA LEU A 449 -65.35 19.67 15.32
C LEU A 449 -65.27 20.53 16.58
N LEU A 450 -64.09 21.06 16.90
CA LEU A 450 -63.89 21.96 18.04
C LEU A 450 -64.74 23.22 17.91
N ASN A 451 -64.75 23.83 16.73
CA ASN A 451 -65.54 25.03 16.46
C ASN A 451 -67.05 24.74 16.53
N PHE A 452 -67.51 23.67 15.89
CA PHE A 452 -68.93 23.36 15.80
C PHE A 452 -69.53 22.87 17.12
N LEU A 453 -68.81 22.09 17.94
CA LEU A 453 -69.39 21.42 19.11
C LEU A 453 -69.12 22.12 20.45
N PHE A 454 -68.02 22.89 20.57
CA PHE A 454 -67.54 23.36 21.87
C PHE A 454 -67.38 24.88 21.99
N ILE A 455 -67.22 25.63 20.89
CA ILE A 455 -67.12 27.09 20.92
C ILE A 455 -68.54 27.71 20.90
N PRO A 456 -68.93 28.55 21.87
CA PRO A 456 -70.24 29.20 21.86
C PRO A 456 -70.37 30.27 20.76
N PRO A 457 -71.51 30.38 20.05
CA PRO A 457 -72.69 29.52 20.10
C PRO A 457 -72.47 28.13 19.47
N ILE A 458 -72.75 27.09 20.25
CA ILE A 458 -72.60 25.68 19.84
C ILE A 458 -73.54 25.34 18.66
N LEU A 459 -73.15 24.36 17.85
CA LEU A 459 -73.82 23.93 16.60
C LEU A 459 -73.86 25.01 15.51
N THR A 460 -72.99 26.02 15.59
CA THR A 460 -72.82 27.04 14.55
C THR A 460 -71.35 27.32 14.28
N PHE A 461 -71.02 27.76 13.06
CA PHE A 461 -69.64 28.15 12.70
C PHE A 461 -69.33 29.63 13.02
N ARG A 462 -70.18 30.30 13.81
CA ARG A 462 -70.09 31.75 14.02
C ARG A 462 -69.27 32.07 15.26
N ILE A 463 -68.03 32.52 15.07
CA ILE A 463 -67.16 32.93 16.18
C ILE A 463 -67.49 34.38 16.56
N SER A 464 -68.06 34.57 17.75
CA SER A 464 -68.62 35.87 18.17
C SER A 464 -67.66 36.70 19.02
N LYS A 465 -66.69 36.06 19.70
CA LYS A 465 -65.73 36.72 20.59
C LYS A 465 -64.33 36.70 20.00
N LEU A 466 -63.60 37.81 20.19
CA LEU A 466 -62.21 37.93 19.74
C LEU A 466 -61.29 36.86 20.36
N ASN A 467 -61.51 36.51 21.64
CA ASN A 467 -60.72 35.50 22.34
C ASN A 467 -60.86 34.10 21.71
N ASP A 468 -62.04 33.78 21.18
CA ASP A 468 -62.31 32.47 20.55
C ASP A 468 -61.65 32.38 19.16
N ILE A 469 -61.54 33.51 18.45
CA ILE A 469 -60.76 33.62 17.20
C ILE A 469 -59.27 33.39 17.49
N LEU A 470 -58.74 34.00 18.55
CA LEU A 470 -57.34 33.83 18.96
C LEU A 470 -57.05 32.38 19.35
N MET A 471 -57.90 31.76 20.15
CA MET A 471 -57.77 30.35 20.55
C MET A 471 -57.80 29.40 19.35
N PHE A 472 -58.76 29.58 18.43
CA PHE A 472 -58.87 28.77 17.22
C PHE A 472 -57.65 28.94 16.30
N SER A 473 -57.17 30.18 16.12
CA SER A 473 -55.99 30.46 15.30
C SER A 473 -54.71 29.87 15.89
N MET A 474 -54.52 29.99 17.21
CA MET A 474 -53.36 29.44 17.92
C MET A 474 -53.36 27.91 17.87
N TYR A 475 -54.53 27.28 18.04
CA TYR A 475 -54.67 25.83 17.89
C TYR A 475 -54.23 25.35 16.50
N PHE A 476 -54.68 26.03 15.44
CA PHE A 476 -54.33 25.69 14.07
C PHE A 476 -52.83 25.88 13.79
N VAL A 477 -52.24 26.98 14.26
CA VAL A 477 -50.80 27.26 14.12
C VAL A 477 -49.96 26.21 14.82
N VAL A 478 -50.31 25.84 16.06
CA VAL A 478 -49.56 24.83 16.82
C VAL A 478 -49.71 23.43 16.18
N ALA A 479 -50.90 23.05 15.73
CA ALA A 479 -51.11 21.79 15.03
C ALA A 479 -50.30 21.71 13.71
N LEU A 480 -50.23 22.81 12.95
CA LEU A 480 -49.42 22.89 11.73
C LEU A 480 -47.91 22.82 12.03
N ALA A 481 -47.44 23.54 13.05
CA ALA A 481 -46.04 23.56 13.47
C ALA A 481 -45.57 22.16 13.90
N ILE A 482 -46.36 21.47 14.71
CA ILE A 482 -46.07 20.10 15.16
C ILE A 482 -46.09 19.14 13.96
N GLY A 483 -47.08 19.26 13.07
CA GLY A 483 -47.14 18.46 11.84
C GLY A 483 -45.91 18.62 10.95
N GLN A 484 -45.34 19.82 10.85
CA GLN A 484 -44.10 20.07 10.11
C GLN A 484 -42.86 19.54 10.84
N LEU A 485 -42.76 19.75 12.15
CA LEU A 485 -41.62 19.31 12.96
C LEU A 485 -41.52 17.77 12.97
N THR A 486 -42.64 17.07 13.16
CA THR A 486 -42.69 15.60 13.11
C THR A 486 -42.35 15.07 11.72
N ALA A 487 -42.75 15.77 10.64
CA ALA A 487 -42.38 15.39 9.28
C ALA A 487 -40.86 15.54 9.04
N ARG A 488 -40.24 16.59 9.55
CA ARG A 488 -38.78 16.79 9.47
C ARG A 488 -38.01 15.75 10.28
N LEU A 489 -38.44 15.44 11.50
CA LEU A 489 -37.78 14.45 12.36
C LEU A 489 -37.77 13.05 11.75
N ARG A 490 -38.89 12.59 11.16
CA ARG A 490 -38.94 11.28 10.50
C ARG A 490 -38.07 11.19 9.24
N MET A 491 -37.96 12.27 8.49
CA MET A 491 -37.07 12.30 7.32
C MET A 491 -35.61 12.16 7.75
N ARG A 492 -35.20 12.84 8.83
CA ARG A 492 -33.85 12.68 9.43
C ARG A 492 -33.59 11.26 9.96
N GLU A 493 -34.57 10.64 10.62
CA GLU A 493 -34.41 9.28 11.15
C GLU A 493 -34.16 8.25 10.04
N LEU A 494 -34.86 8.36 8.91
CA LEU A 494 -34.69 7.43 7.79
C LEU A 494 -33.33 7.59 7.08
N THR A 495 -32.80 8.81 7.01
CA THR A 495 -31.48 9.07 6.41
C THR A 495 -30.35 8.56 7.30
N GLU A 496 -30.43 8.78 8.62
CA GLU A 496 -29.41 8.29 9.56
C GLU A 496 -29.37 6.76 9.61
N ARG A 497 -30.53 6.08 9.66
CA ARG A 497 -30.58 4.60 9.66
C ARG A 497 -29.98 3.96 8.41
N ARG A 498 -30.07 4.61 7.24
CA ARG A 498 -29.43 4.11 6.01
C ARG A 498 -27.91 4.29 6.06
N ARG A 499 -27.44 5.43 6.61
CA ARG A 499 -26.02 5.71 6.79
C ARG A 499 -25.38 4.75 7.79
N GLU A 500 -26.02 4.54 8.93
CA GLU A 500 -25.60 3.61 9.98
C GLU A 500 -25.44 2.18 9.44
N LYS A 501 -26.41 1.68 8.65
CA LYS A 501 -26.33 0.37 8.02
C LYS A 501 -25.14 0.25 7.05
N ARG A 502 -24.89 1.27 6.20
CA ARG A 502 -23.77 1.24 5.24
C ARG A 502 -22.42 1.27 5.95
N THR A 503 -22.26 2.14 6.95
CA THR A 503 -21.03 2.23 7.74
C THR A 503 -20.78 0.97 8.56
N GLY A 504 -21.83 0.37 9.14
CA GLY A 504 -21.69 -0.87 9.91
C GLY A 504 -21.22 -2.08 9.08
N VAL A 505 -21.60 -2.15 7.79
CA VAL A 505 -21.12 -3.21 6.89
C VAL A 505 -19.64 -3.04 6.56
N LEU A 506 -19.21 -1.82 6.23
CA LEU A 506 -17.81 -1.53 5.89
C LEU A 506 -16.88 -1.74 7.11
N TYR A 507 -17.31 -1.32 8.30
CA TYR A 507 -16.55 -1.52 9.53
C TYR A 507 -16.29 -3.00 9.83
N LYS A 508 -17.34 -3.85 9.71
CA LYS A 508 -17.19 -5.29 9.93
C LYS A 508 -16.23 -5.94 8.94
N LEU A 509 -16.27 -5.55 7.67
CA LEU A 509 -15.35 -6.06 6.65
C LEU A 509 -13.91 -5.62 6.91
N ALA A 510 -13.68 -4.36 7.28
CA ALA A 510 -12.36 -3.87 7.68
C ALA A 510 -11.81 -4.62 8.91
N GLN A 511 -12.69 -4.95 9.88
CA GLN A 511 -12.32 -5.75 11.05
C GLN A 511 -11.91 -7.18 10.67
N CYS A 512 -12.61 -7.83 9.73
CA CYS A 512 -12.20 -9.14 9.21
C CYS A 512 -10.78 -9.13 8.60
N VAL A 513 -10.35 -8.02 7.99
CA VAL A 513 -8.99 -7.88 7.46
C VAL A 513 -7.93 -7.87 8.57
N VAL A 514 -8.27 -7.33 9.74
CA VAL A 514 -7.34 -7.21 10.87
C VAL A 514 -7.27 -8.50 11.70
N GLU A 515 -8.41 -9.15 11.93
CA GLU A 515 -8.52 -10.29 12.86
C GLU A 515 -8.17 -11.65 12.24
N SER A 516 -8.22 -11.80 10.92
CA SER A 516 -7.87 -13.08 10.28
C SER A 516 -6.38 -13.40 10.45
N HIS A 517 -6.06 -14.67 10.76
CA HIS A 517 -4.68 -15.17 10.82
C HIS A 517 -4.29 -15.99 9.57
N THR A 518 -5.28 -16.45 8.81
CA THR A 518 -5.07 -17.15 7.53
C THR A 518 -5.91 -16.56 6.42
N LEU A 519 -5.41 -16.67 5.18
CA LEU A 519 -6.11 -16.23 3.97
C LEU A 519 -7.51 -16.88 3.86
N ASP A 520 -7.59 -18.18 4.12
CA ASP A 520 -8.82 -18.97 4.03
C ASP A 520 -9.88 -18.51 5.03
N GLU A 521 -9.48 -18.15 6.24
CA GLU A 521 -10.36 -17.60 7.26
C GLU A 521 -10.86 -16.21 6.88
N GLY A 522 -9.97 -15.33 6.42
CA GLY A 522 -10.33 -13.98 5.99
C GLY A 522 -11.32 -13.98 4.82
N ILE A 523 -11.08 -14.80 3.80
CA ILE A 523 -11.98 -14.93 2.64
C ILE A 523 -13.34 -15.50 3.05
N ARG A 524 -13.37 -16.51 3.93
CA ARG A 524 -14.63 -17.11 4.41
C ARG A 524 -15.50 -16.12 5.18
N LEU A 525 -14.90 -15.33 6.07
CA LEU A 525 -15.60 -14.28 6.82
C LEU A 525 -16.14 -13.19 5.88
N ALA A 526 -15.34 -12.77 4.90
CA ALA A 526 -15.77 -11.81 3.89
C ALA A 526 -16.97 -12.31 3.09
N ILE A 527 -16.92 -13.55 2.61
CA ILE A 527 -18.02 -14.19 1.86
C ILE A 527 -19.30 -14.25 2.69
N ALA A 528 -19.22 -14.70 3.96
CA ALA A 528 -20.38 -14.77 4.84
C ALA A 528 -21.04 -13.39 5.05
N GLN A 529 -20.24 -12.33 5.16
CA GLN A 529 -20.74 -10.97 5.31
C GLN A 529 -21.35 -10.43 4.01
N ILE A 530 -20.76 -10.72 2.85
CA ILE A 530 -21.29 -10.33 1.54
C ILE A 530 -22.65 -11.01 1.29
N ASP A 531 -22.73 -12.32 1.50
CA ASP A 531 -23.96 -13.08 1.32
C ASP A 531 -25.09 -12.56 2.22
N SER A 532 -24.77 -12.19 3.47
CA SER A 532 -25.74 -11.59 4.40
C SER A 532 -26.22 -10.20 3.98
N VAL A 533 -25.40 -9.40 3.30
CA VAL A 533 -25.75 -8.01 2.94
C VAL A 533 -26.50 -7.94 1.62
N PHE A 534 -26.10 -8.77 0.66
CA PHE A 534 -26.66 -8.78 -0.69
C PHE A 534 -27.74 -9.86 -0.90
N GLU A 535 -28.03 -10.68 0.12
CA GLU A 535 -28.97 -11.80 0.06
C GLU A 535 -28.67 -12.73 -1.14
N GLY A 536 -27.38 -13.04 -1.31
CA GLY A 536 -26.81 -13.67 -2.49
C GLY A 536 -25.92 -14.88 -2.17
N ARG A 537 -25.29 -15.40 -3.21
CA ARG A 537 -24.20 -16.37 -3.13
C ARG A 537 -22.96 -15.79 -3.80
N THR A 538 -21.80 -15.98 -3.19
CA THR A 538 -20.55 -15.34 -3.61
C THR A 538 -19.50 -16.36 -3.99
N ALA A 539 -18.73 -16.08 -5.03
CA ALA A 539 -17.54 -16.82 -5.41
C ALA A 539 -16.34 -15.88 -5.49
N VAL A 540 -15.21 -16.30 -4.92
CA VAL A 540 -13.93 -15.57 -5.02
C VAL A 540 -12.96 -16.45 -5.80
N THR A 541 -12.45 -15.96 -6.92
CA THR A 541 -11.44 -16.68 -7.71
C THR A 541 -10.13 -15.90 -7.67
N LEU A 542 -9.07 -16.52 -7.17
CA LEU A 542 -7.75 -15.89 -7.02
C LEU A 542 -6.81 -16.31 -8.15
N VAL A 543 -5.74 -15.54 -8.32
CA VAL A 543 -4.65 -15.86 -9.24
C VAL A 543 -3.79 -17.00 -8.67
N SER A 544 -3.45 -17.96 -9.52
CA SER A 544 -2.51 -19.04 -9.21
C SER A 544 -1.07 -18.54 -9.23
N LYS A 545 -0.12 -19.28 -8.65
CA LYS A 545 1.32 -18.94 -8.63
C LYS A 545 1.92 -18.67 -10.02
N ASN A 546 1.29 -19.17 -11.08
CA ASN A 546 1.72 -18.99 -12.47
C ASN A 546 1.20 -17.70 -13.13
N GLY A 547 0.52 -16.82 -12.38
CA GLY A 547 -0.03 -15.55 -12.88
C GLY A 547 -1.34 -15.68 -13.68
N ALA A 548 -1.85 -16.90 -13.86
CA ALA A 548 -3.16 -17.18 -14.45
C ALA A 548 -4.24 -17.29 -13.37
N ILE A 549 -5.47 -16.85 -13.68
CA ILE A 549 -6.61 -17.02 -12.78
C ILE A 549 -6.91 -18.51 -12.57
N ALA A 550 -7.22 -18.90 -11.33
CA ALA A 550 -7.53 -20.30 -11.03
C ALA A 550 -8.82 -20.78 -11.73
N ASP A 551 -8.84 -22.04 -12.18
CA ASP A 551 -10.00 -22.63 -12.87
C ASP A 551 -11.21 -22.79 -11.94
N ASN A 552 -10.95 -23.01 -10.65
CA ASN A 552 -11.97 -23.19 -9.63
C ASN A 552 -11.97 -22.01 -8.64
N PRO A 553 -13.16 -21.58 -8.16
CA PRO A 553 -13.25 -20.63 -7.06
C PRO A 553 -12.59 -21.16 -5.78
N HIS A 554 -12.24 -20.23 -4.90
CA HIS A 554 -11.75 -20.51 -3.56
C HIS A 554 -12.73 -21.44 -2.80
N PRO A 555 -12.26 -22.43 -2.02
CA PRO A 555 -13.13 -23.42 -1.36
C PRO A 555 -14.20 -22.83 -0.43
N ALA A 556 -13.95 -21.65 0.13
CA ALA A 556 -14.90 -20.91 0.97
C ALA A 556 -16.07 -20.27 0.19
N SER A 557 -16.06 -20.34 -1.15
CA SER A 557 -17.10 -19.80 -2.03
C SER A 557 -18.43 -20.54 -1.85
N THR A 558 -19.52 -19.77 -1.72
CA THR A 558 -20.89 -20.29 -1.61
C THR A 558 -21.55 -20.48 -2.98
N TRP A 559 -21.02 -19.84 -4.02
CA TRP A 559 -21.43 -20.04 -5.41
C TRP A 559 -20.38 -20.85 -6.18
N GLN A 560 -20.81 -21.95 -6.81
CA GLN A 560 -19.99 -22.65 -7.79
C GLN A 560 -20.28 -22.10 -9.19
N LEU A 561 -19.22 -21.70 -9.88
CA LEU A 561 -19.29 -21.14 -11.22
C LEU A 561 -19.45 -22.24 -12.26
N ASN A 562 -20.36 -22.03 -13.21
CA ASN A 562 -20.45 -22.88 -14.40
C ASN A 562 -19.39 -22.44 -15.44
N ILE A 563 -19.19 -23.23 -16.51
CA ILE A 563 -18.20 -22.96 -17.56
C ILE A 563 -18.39 -21.57 -18.21
N LYS A 564 -19.63 -21.13 -18.37
CA LYS A 564 -19.96 -19.81 -18.93
C LYS A 564 -19.51 -18.69 -18.00
N GLU A 565 -19.79 -18.81 -16.70
CA GLU A 565 -19.39 -17.82 -15.69
C GLU A 565 -17.87 -17.79 -15.49
N SER A 566 -17.19 -18.94 -15.50
CA SER A 566 -15.72 -18.98 -15.44
C SER A 566 -15.06 -18.25 -16.62
N SER A 567 -15.67 -18.29 -17.80
CA SER A 567 -15.21 -17.52 -18.97
C SER A 567 -15.37 -16.01 -18.78
N VAL A 568 -16.45 -15.58 -18.13
CA VAL A 568 -16.66 -14.16 -17.76
C VAL A 568 -15.64 -13.73 -16.72
N VAL A 569 -15.36 -14.57 -15.72
CA VAL A 569 -14.33 -14.32 -14.70
C VAL A 569 -12.95 -14.13 -15.33
N ALA A 570 -12.55 -14.99 -16.27
CA ALA A 570 -11.28 -14.84 -17.00
C ALA A 570 -11.22 -13.51 -17.80
N TRP A 571 -12.34 -13.11 -18.41
CA TRP A 571 -12.43 -11.82 -19.10
C TRP A 571 -12.30 -10.64 -18.13
N VAL A 572 -13.00 -10.67 -16.98
CA VAL A 572 -12.96 -9.61 -15.96
C VAL A 572 -11.55 -9.45 -15.39
N TYR A 573 -10.86 -10.57 -15.14
CA TYR A 573 -9.48 -10.58 -14.71
C TYR A 573 -8.56 -9.88 -15.71
N GLY A 574 -8.60 -10.29 -16.99
CA GLY A 574 -7.73 -9.73 -18.03
C GLY A 574 -8.06 -8.28 -18.41
N ALA A 575 -9.34 -7.89 -18.38
CA ALA A 575 -9.78 -6.53 -18.73
C ALA A 575 -9.71 -5.54 -17.55
N GLY A 576 -9.66 -6.03 -16.31
CA GLY A 576 -9.69 -5.21 -15.09
C GLY A 576 -10.97 -4.38 -14.95
N LYS A 577 -12.11 -4.87 -15.45
CA LYS A 577 -13.39 -4.14 -15.45
C LYS A 577 -14.56 -5.04 -15.02
N PRO A 578 -15.52 -4.53 -14.24
CA PRO A 578 -16.70 -5.30 -13.87
C PRO A 578 -17.53 -5.75 -15.08
N ALA A 579 -18.04 -6.97 -15.04
CA ALA A 579 -18.90 -7.55 -16.08
C ALA A 579 -20.04 -8.40 -15.48
N GLY A 580 -20.98 -8.83 -16.31
CA GLY A 580 -22.08 -9.70 -15.92
C GLY A 580 -23.42 -8.99 -15.78
N ARG A 581 -24.37 -9.64 -15.10
CA ARG A 581 -25.70 -9.13 -14.81
C ARG A 581 -25.60 -7.75 -14.18
N PHE A 582 -26.43 -6.81 -14.62
CA PHE A 582 -26.43 -5.39 -14.19
C PHE A 582 -25.26 -4.53 -14.70
N THR A 583 -24.49 -5.02 -15.68
CA THR A 583 -23.45 -4.23 -16.37
C THR A 583 -23.71 -4.17 -17.88
N ASP A 584 -23.05 -3.25 -18.58
CA ASP A 584 -23.12 -3.15 -20.05
C ASP A 584 -22.25 -4.22 -20.74
N THR A 585 -21.38 -4.90 -20.00
CA THR A 585 -20.41 -5.87 -20.54
C THR A 585 -20.81 -7.28 -20.13
N LEU A 586 -21.11 -8.13 -21.12
CA LEU A 586 -21.58 -9.50 -20.89
C LEU A 586 -22.84 -9.58 -19.99
N PRO A 587 -23.91 -8.82 -20.28
CA PRO A 587 -25.11 -8.73 -19.42
C PRO A 587 -25.91 -10.04 -19.28
N GLN A 588 -25.58 -11.05 -20.11
CA GLN A 588 -26.25 -12.36 -20.13
C GLN A 588 -25.69 -13.36 -19.09
N SER A 589 -24.70 -12.96 -18.29
CA SER A 589 -24.24 -13.77 -17.15
C SER A 589 -25.28 -13.75 -16.02
N GLU A 590 -25.27 -14.79 -15.19
CA GLU A 590 -26.23 -14.99 -14.11
C GLU A 590 -25.98 -14.04 -12.92
N GLY A 591 -24.72 -13.67 -12.69
CA GLY A 591 -24.26 -12.85 -11.58
C GLY A 591 -23.49 -11.60 -12.03
N ILE A 592 -23.06 -10.78 -11.08
CA ILE A 592 -22.15 -9.65 -11.31
C ILE A 592 -20.73 -10.07 -10.90
N HIS A 593 -19.74 -9.71 -11.69
CA HIS A 593 -18.33 -10.05 -11.49
C HIS A 593 -17.51 -8.77 -11.41
N VAL A 594 -16.72 -8.62 -10.36
CA VAL A 594 -15.94 -7.42 -10.03
C VAL A 594 -14.47 -7.84 -9.84
N PRO A 595 -13.50 -7.18 -10.48
CA PRO A 595 -12.09 -7.52 -10.29
C PRO A 595 -11.63 -7.12 -8.88
N LEU A 596 -10.76 -7.93 -8.29
CA LEU A 596 -10.03 -7.60 -7.06
C LEU A 596 -8.76 -6.86 -7.45
N GLN A 597 -8.79 -5.53 -7.42
CA GLN A 597 -7.67 -4.67 -7.86
C GLN A 597 -6.81 -4.22 -6.69
N THR A 598 -5.50 -4.27 -6.89
CA THR A 598 -4.48 -3.69 -6.01
C THR A 598 -3.60 -2.73 -6.80
N THR A 599 -2.67 -2.04 -6.11
CA THR A 599 -1.63 -1.23 -6.76
C THR A 599 -0.74 -2.04 -7.70
N HIS A 600 -0.66 -3.36 -7.50
CA HIS A 600 0.18 -4.28 -8.28
C HIS A 600 -0.57 -4.99 -9.42
N GLY A 601 -1.86 -4.72 -9.58
CA GLY A 601 -2.70 -5.28 -10.65
C GLY A 601 -3.94 -6.01 -10.12
N SER A 602 -4.59 -6.77 -11.00
CA SER A 602 -5.71 -7.63 -10.61
C SER A 602 -5.17 -8.90 -9.96
N ILE A 603 -5.65 -9.25 -8.78
CA ILE A 603 -5.22 -10.45 -8.03
C ILE A 603 -6.31 -11.53 -7.95
N GLY A 604 -7.47 -11.25 -8.52
CA GLY A 604 -8.59 -12.17 -8.57
C GLY A 604 -9.89 -11.50 -9.00
N VAL A 605 -11.00 -12.21 -8.85
CA VAL A 605 -12.34 -11.74 -9.19
C VAL A 605 -13.34 -12.16 -8.12
N LEU A 606 -14.14 -11.21 -7.66
CA LEU A 606 -15.29 -11.41 -6.80
C LEU A 606 -16.55 -11.54 -7.67
N SER A 607 -17.30 -12.62 -7.51
CA SER A 607 -18.50 -12.91 -8.27
C SER A 607 -19.69 -13.05 -7.33
N LEU A 608 -20.79 -12.37 -7.61
CA LEU A 608 -21.98 -12.35 -6.77
C LEU A 608 -23.23 -12.71 -7.58
N LEU A 609 -23.93 -13.75 -7.13
CA LEU A 609 -25.25 -14.14 -7.61
C LEU A 609 -26.31 -13.61 -6.63
N ILE A 610 -27.17 -12.71 -7.10
CA ILE A 610 -28.27 -12.17 -6.28
C ILE A 610 -29.49 -13.07 -6.43
N THR A 611 -29.98 -13.59 -5.31
CA THR A 611 -31.10 -14.55 -5.27
C THR A 611 -32.46 -13.83 -5.30
N SER A 612 -32.51 -12.57 -4.88
CA SER A 612 -33.72 -11.75 -4.86
C SER A 612 -33.98 -11.09 -6.23
N ASN A 613 -35.26 -10.87 -6.57
CA ASN A 613 -35.65 -10.22 -7.83
C ASN A 613 -35.40 -8.70 -7.84
N SER A 614 -34.62 -8.18 -6.89
CA SER A 614 -34.28 -6.76 -6.77
C SER A 614 -33.11 -6.38 -7.68
N ILE A 615 -33.25 -5.24 -8.35
CA ILE A 615 -32.19 -4.63 -9.16
C ILE A 615 -31.18 -3.97 -8.21
N LEU A 616 -29.88 -4.19 -8.46
CA LEU A 616 -28.80 -3.44 -7.80
C LEU A 616 -28.95 -1.95 -8.08
N ASP A 617 -29.21 -1.16 -7.05
CA ASP A 617 -29.14 0.30 -7.15
C ASP A 617 -27.68 0.78 -7.27
N VAL A 618 -27.45 1.99 -7.76
CA VAL A 618 -26.10 2.57 -7.94
C VAL A 618 -25.31 2.51 -6.64
N GLY A 619 -25.93 2.86 -5.51
CA GLY A 619 -25.28 2.81 -4.20
C GLY A 619 -24.95 1.39 -3.70
N GLN A 620 -25.70 0.38 -4.11
CA GLN A 620 -25.37 -1.02 -3.77
C GLN A 620 -24.24 -1.57 -4.63
N ARG A 621 -24.16 -1.12 -5.89
CA ARG A 621 -23.02 -1.44 -6.77
C ARG A 621 -21.73 -0.81 -6.28
N GLU A 622 -21.77 0.47 -5.90
CA GLU A 622 -20.61 1.14 -5.27
C GLU A 622 -20.18 0.43 -3.99
N LEU A 623 -21.14 -0.03 -3.17
CA LEU A 623 -20.84 -0.82 -1.99
C LEU A 623 -20.11 -2.11 -2.38
N LEU A 624 -20.60 -2.86 -3.37
CA LEU A 624 -19.96 -4.11 -3.83
C LEU A 624 -18.53 -3.88 -4.34
N GLU A 625 -18.32 -2.82 -5.13
CA GLU A 625 -16.98 -2.42 -5.60
C GLU A 625 -16.07 -2.08 -4.41
N THR A 626 -16.56 -1.32 -3.42
CA THR A 626 -15.81 -1.03 -2.19
C THR A 626 -15.47 -2.30 -1.41
N VAL A 627 -16.38 -3.26 -1.34
CA VAL A 627 -16.13 -4.54 -0.67
C VAL A 627 -15.09 -5.37 -1.42
N ALA A 628 -15.13 -5.37 -2.75
CA ALA A 628 -14.12 -6.02 -3.58
C ALA A 628 -12.72 -5.42 -3.31
N ASP A 629 -12.60 -4.11 -3.15
CA ASP A 629 -11.33 -3.45 -2.80
C ASP A 629 -10.79 -3.90 -1.43
N HIS A 630 -11.67 -4.08 -0.43
CA HIS A 630 -11.25 -4.57 0.89
C HIS A 630 -10.83 -6.05 0.86
N VAL A 631 -11.50 -6.88 0.07
CA VAL A 631 -11.09 -8.27 -0.15
C VAL A 631 -9.78 -8.32 -0.92
N ALA A 632 -9.56 -7.43 -1.88
CA ALA A 632 -8.29 -7.33 -2.60
C ALA A 632 -7.15 -6.95 -1.63
N ALA A 633 -7.36 -5.95 -0.77
CA ALA A 633 -6.39 -5.54 0.24
C ALA A 633 -6.06 -6.66 1.25
N LEU A 634 -7.04 -7.48 1.64
CA LEU A 634 -6.83 -8.67 2.47
C LEU A 634 -5.84 -9.63 1.79
N VAL A 635 -6.14 -10.04 0.55
CA VAL A 635 -5.33 -11.02 -0.19
C VAL A 635 -3.92 -10.47 -0.45
N ASP A 636 -3.81 -9.20 -0.82
CA ASP A 636 -2.52 -8.53 -1.09
C ASP A 636 -1.64 -8.51 0.16
N ARG A 637 -2.21 -8.15 1.32
CA ARG A 637 -1.52 -8.18 2.60
C ARG A 637 -0.96 -9.57 2.92
N TYR A 638 -1.74 -10.63 2.71
CA TYR A 638 -1.26 -12.00 2.93
C TYR A 638 -0.11 -12.37 1.99
N ASN A 639 -0.24 -12.04 0.69
CA ASN A 639 0.82 -12.30 -0.28
C ASN A 639 2.12 -11.58 0.09
N LEU A 640 2.05 -10.31 0.52
CA LEU A 640 3.20 -9.53 0.96
C LEU A 640 3.86 -10.12 2.21
N ILE A 641 3.08 -10.54 3.20
CA ILE A 641 3.59 -11.18 4.41
C ILE A 641 4.30 -12.50 4.07
N SER A 642 3.69 -13.33 3.22
CA SER A 642 4.30 -14.59 2.76
C SER A 642 5.61 -14.35 2.02
N GLN A 643 5.66 -13.40 1.09
CA GLN A 643 6.89 -13.05 0.36
C GLN A 643 7.99 -12.51 1.28
N SER A 644 7.63 -11.69 2.28
CA SER A 644 8.57 -11.18 3.27
C SER A 644 9.17 -12.31 4.10
N ASN A 645 8.36 -13.28 4.52
CA ASN A 645 8.83 -14.43 5.28
C ASN A 645 9.77 -15.32 4.45
N GLU A 646 9.42 -15.59 3.19
CA GLU A 646 10.30 -16.35 2.27
C GLU A 646 11.64 -15.63 2.04
N SER A 647 11.60 -14.32 1.82
CA SER A 647 12.81 -13.51 1.62
C SER A 647 13.70 -13.47 2.86
N ALA A 648 13.10 -13.36 4.06
CA ALA A 648 13.83 -13.39 5.32
C ALA A 648 14.51 -14.76 5.55
N LEU A 649 13.82 -15.87 5.27
CA LEU A 649 14.39 -17.21 5.35
C LEU A 649 15.55 -17.41 4.36
N ALA A 650 15.40 -16.91 3.13
CA ALA A 650 16.46 -16.96 2.11
C ALA A 650 17.69 -16.14 2.53
N GLN A 651 17.49 -14.94 3.07
CA GLN A 651 18.57 -14.07 3.53
C GLN A 651 19.34 -14.68 4.72
N GLU A 652 18.62 -15.30 5.66
CA GLU A 652 19.25 -15.98 6.79
C GLU A 652 20.10 -17.17 6.30
N SER A 653 19.58 -17.94 5.34
CA SER A 653 20.34 -19.01 4.68
C SER A 653 21.61 -18.49 3.99
N GLU A 654 21.52 -17.41 3.19
CA GLU A 654 22.66 -16.82 2.50
C GLU A 654 23.74 -16.31 3.48
N LYS A 655 23.32 -15.68 4.58
CA LYS A 655 24.21 -15.22 5.64
C LYS A 655 24.95 -16.38 6.29
N LEU A 656 24.26 -17.50 6.55
CA LEU A 656 24.86 -18.72 7.08
C LEU A 656 25.88 -19.31 6.11
N TYR A 657 25.57 -19.39 4.81
CA TYR A 657 26.53 -19.87 3.80
C TYR A 657 27.79 -19.03 3.76
N LYS A 658 27.66 -17.70 3.79
CA LYS A 658 28.82 -16.80 3.76
C LYS A 658 29.77 -17.03 4.95
N VAL A 659 29.23 -17.16 6.16
CA VAL A 659 30.02 -17.45 7.37
C VAL A 659 30.70 -18.80 7.26
N LEU A 660 30.00 -19.84 6.77
CA LEU A 660 30.57 -21.16 6.57
C LEU A 660 31.74 -21.15 5.57
N PHE A 661 31.59 -20.45 4.43
CA PHE A 661 32.64 -20.35 3.41
C PHE A 661 33.88 -19.59 3.90
N ASP A 662 33.71 -18.53 4.68
CA ASP A 662 34.83 -17.77 5.26
C ASP A 662 35.65 -18.64 6.23
N CYS A 663 34.98 -19.48 7.04
CA CYS A 663 35.64 -20.42 7.95
C CYS A 663 36.36 -21.55 7.20
N LEU A 664 35.73 -22.14 6.18
CA LEU A 664 36.33 -23.19 5.34
C LEU A 664 37.62 -22.71 4.68
N SER A 665 37.62 -21.46 4.19
CA SER A 665 38.80 -20.85 3.57
C SER A 665 40.00 -20.82 4.52
N HIS A 666 39.76 -20.55 5.81
CA HIS A 666 40.82 -20.54 6.83
C HIS A 666 41.28 -21.95 7.22
N GLU A 667 40.36 -22.91 7.33
CA GLU A 667 40.69 -24.31 7.65
C GLU A 667 41.48 -25.01 6.55
N LEU A 668 41.27 -24.66 5.28
CA LEU A 668 42.06 -25.20 4.16
C LEU A 668 43.45 -24.58 4.09
N LYS A 669 43.59 -23.29 4.40
CA LYS A 669 44.86 -22.56 4.30
C LYS A 669 45.93 -23.09 5.26
N THR A 670 45.53 -23.53 6.45
CA THR A 670 46.44 -24.01 7.49
C THR A 670 47.20 -25.28 7.09
N PRO A 671 46.55 -26.42 6.75
CA PRO A 671 47.25 -27.61 6.27
C PRO A 671 47.97 -27.35 4.95
N LEU A 672 47.45 -26.51 4.05
CA LEU A 672 48.14 -26.15 2.81
C LEU A 672 49.47 -25.43 3.07
N THR A 673 49.51 -24.55 4.07
CA THR A 673 50.74 -23.87 4.50
C THR A 673 51.75 -24.86 5.08
N ILE A 674 51.29 -25.82 5.90
CA ILE A 674 52.13 -26.88 6.48
C ILE A 674 52.71 -27.76 5.36
N VAL A 675 51.89 -28.22 4.41
CA VAL A 675 52.34 -29.01 3.24
C VAL A 675 53.39 -28.25 2.44
N THR A 676 53.18 -26.96 2.19
CA THR A 676 54.11 -26.12 1.41
C THR A 676 55.44 -25.94 2.14
N THR A 677 55.40 -25.70 3.46
CA THR A 677 56.58 -25.50 4.29
C THR A 677 57.37 -26.80 4.44
N ALA A 678 56.67 -27.89 4.72
CA ALA A 678 57.27 -29.20 4.94
C ALA A 678 57.83 -29.81 3.64
N THR A 679 57.20 -29.59 2.48
CA THR A 679 57.78 -29.99 1.19
C THR A 679 59.02 -29.17 0.84
N SER A 680 59.02 -27.85 1.10
CA SER A 680 60.21 -27.00 0.91
C SER A 680 61.36 -27.44 1.82
N GLN A 681 61.06 -27.74 3.09
CA GLN A 681 62.05 -28.24 4.05
C GLN A 681 62.58 -29.63 3.66
N ALA A 682 61.74 -30.50 3.09
CA ALA A 682 62.18 -31.80 2.60
C ALA A 682 63.17 -31.68 1.43
N VAL A 683 62.94 -30.73 0.52
CA VAL A 683 63.87 -30.41 -0.60
C VAL A 683 65.20 -29.87 -0.06
N ASP A 684 65.15 -28.91 0.87
CA ASP A 684 66.35 -28.35 1.51
C ASP A 684 67.18 -29.41 2.24
N CYS A 685 66.53 -30.34 2.93
CA CYS A 685 67.19 -31.44 3.61
C CYS A 685 67.80 -32.46 2.63
N TYR A 686 67.13 -32.71 1.48
CA TYR A 686 67.68 -33.55 0.42
C TYR A 686 68.97 -32.96 -0.16
N ASP A 687 68.97 -31.66 -0.46
CA ASP A 687 70.15 -30.95 -1.00
C ASP A 687 71.32 -30.91 -0.01
N LYS A 688 71.04 -30.89 1.29
CA LYS A 688 72.05 -30.92 2.37
C LYS A 688 72.50 -32.34 2.77
N GLY A 689 71.92 -33.40 2.18
CA GLY A 689 72.22 -34.78 2.53
C GLY A 689 71.64 -35.25 3.88
N ASP A 690 70.70 -34.49 4.47
CA ASP A 690 70.01 -34.84 5.72
C ASP A 690 68.77 -35.70 5.43
N ALA A 691 69.00 -37.00 5.28
CA ALA A 691 67.94 -37.98 5.02
C ALA A 691 66.96 -38.17 6.19
N ALA A 692 67.32 -37.73 7.40
CA ALA A 692 66.44 -37.83 8.58
C ALA A 692 65.48 -36.63 8.63
N GLY A 693 66.00 -35.41 8.47
CA GLY A 693 65.19 -34.19 8.39
C GLY A 693 64.24 -34.19 7.19
N GLY A 694 64.69 -34.70 6.04
CA GLY A 694 63.83 -34.83 4.86
C GLY A 694 62.66 -35.80 5.04
N ARG A 695 62.89 -36.92 5.75
CA ARG A 695 61.81 -37.88 6.09
C ARG A 695 60.82 -37.30 7.09
N PHE A 696 61.29 -36.56 8.09
CA PHE A 696 60.42 -35.90 9.06
C PHE A 696 59.51 -34.87 8.39
N ALA A 697 60.06 -34.05 7.49
CA ALA A 697 59.29 -33.06 6.76
C ALA A 697 58.26 -33.69 5.79
N LEU A 698 58.61 -34.79 5.12
CA LEU A 698 57.63 -35.55 4.32
C LEU A 698 56.51 -36.16 5.18
N HIS A 699 56.82 -36.61 6.40
CA HIS A 699 55.85 -37.14 7.33
C HIS A 699 54.86 -36.06 7.79
N GLU A 700 55.33 -34.86 8.14
CA GLU A 700 54.47 -33.71 8.46
C GLU A 700 53.55 -33.31 7.29
N SER A 701 54.09 -33.31 6.06
CA SER A 701 53.31 -33.05 4.86
C SER A 701 52.20 -34.10 4.66
N SER A 702 52.49 -35.38 4.88
CA SER A 702 51.52 -36.47 4.77
C SER A 702 50.38 -36.31 5.79
N ILE A 703 50.70 -35.98 7.04
CA ILE A 703 49.70 -35.72 8.09
C ILE A 703 48.79 -34.54 7.68
N ALA A 704 49.37 -33.45 7.19
CA ALA A 704 48.63 -32.28 6.76
C ALA A 704 47.76 -32.54 5.53
N LEU A 705 48.20 -33.36 4.57
CA LEU A 705 47.44 -33.82 3.40
C LEU A 705 46.23 -34.68 3.80
N ASN A 706 46.42 -35.65 4.70
CA ASN A 706 45.33 -36.48 5.20
C ASN A 706 44.28 -35.64 5.94
N ARG A 707 44.73 -34.63 6.69
CA ARG A 707 43.85 -33.65 7.32
C ARG A 707 43.06 -32.81 6.31
N LEU A 708 43.72 -32.30 5.27
CA LEU A 708 43.07 -31.54 4.19
C LEU A 708 42.00 -32.39 3.48
N ARG A 709 42.34 -33.64 3.14
CA ARG A 709 41.42 -34.60 2.51
C ARG A 709 40.15 -34.78 3.34
N ARG A 710 40.28 -34.95 4.66
CA ARG A 710 39.12 -35.07 5.56
C ARG A 710 38.24 -33.82 5.59
N ILE A 711 38.83 -32.62 5.54
CA ILE A 711 38.07 -31.36 5.51
C ILE A 711 37.26 -31.26 4.20
N VAL A 712 37.86 -31.64 3.07
CA VAL A 712 37.20 -31.65 1.76
C VAL A 712 36.10 -32.71 1.71
N ASP A 713 36.34 -33.90 2.23
CA ASP A 713 35.34 -34.98 2.27
C ASP A 713 34.13 -34.57 3.14
N ASN A 714 34.36 -33.96 4.30
CA ASN A 714 33.29 -33.43 5.15
C ASN A 714 32.48 -32.32 4.45
N LEU A 715 33.13 -31.45 3.67
CA LEU A 715 32.46 -30.40 2.89
C LEU A 715 31.58 -30.98 1.77
N LEU A 716 32.09 -31.98 1.05
CA LEU A 716 31.35 -32.66 -0.01
C LEU A 716 30.14 -33.42 0.55
N SER A 717 30.27 -34.02 1.73
CA SER A 717 29.14 -34.66 2.43
C SER A 717 28.09 -33.63 2.85
N MET A 718 28.49 -32.46 3.36
CA MET A 718 27.55 -31.39 3.75
C MET A 718 26.81 -30.76 2.55
N THR A 719 27.53 -30.47 1.46
CA THR A 719 26.95 -29.88 0.24
C THR A 719 26.01 -30.83 -0.50
N ARG A 720 26.25 -32.15 -0.43
CA ARG A 720 25.30 -33.15 -0.95
C ARG A 720 23.99 -33.15 -0.18
N LEU A 721 24.04 -33.05 1.15
CA LEU A 721 22.86 -33.08 2.02
C LEU A 721 22.02 -31.81 1.98
N ASP A 722 22.63 -30.64 1.75
CA ASP A 722 21.93 -29.35 1.68
C ASP A 722 21.31 -29.07 0.29
N SER A 723 21.56 -29.92 -0.72
CA SER A 723 20.88 -29.85 -2.02
C SER A 723 19.53 -30.59 -1.98
N GLU A 724 18.48 -30.08 -2.64
CA GLU A 724 17.16 -30.73 -2.74
C GLU A 724 17.20 -32.16 -3.35
N GLN A 725 18.36 -32.61 -3.85
CA GLN A 725 18.60 -33.92 -4.46
C GLN A 725 19.32 -34.92 -3.54
N GLY A 726 19.80 -34.51 -2.36
CA GLY A 726 20.46 -35.39 -1.39
C GLY A 726 19.49 -36.32 -0.67
N LYS A 727 18.95 -37.32 -1.38
CA LYS A 727 18.15 -38.36 -0.73
C LYS A 727 19.07 -39.23 0.14
N LEU A 728 18.71 -39.38 1.41
CA LEU A 728 19.28 -40.42 2.28
C LEU A 728 19.04 -41.78 1.64
N GLU A 729 20.08 -42.62 1.59
CA GLU A 729 20.00 -44.01 1.15
C GLU A 729 20.16 -44.93 2.37
N PRO A 730 19.11 -45.09 3.20
CA PRO A 730 19.20 -45.91 4.40
C PRO A 730 19.30 -47.40 4.03
N VAL A 731 20.39 -48.04 4.46
CA VAL A 731 20.68 -49.46 4.23
C VAL A 731 20.71 -50.19 5.57
N TRP A 732 20.31 -51.46 5.59
CA TRP A 732 20.51 -52.32 6.76
C TRP A 732 22.00 -52.58 6.96
N CYS A 733 22.56 -52.06 8.04
CA CYS A 733 23.97 -52.17 8.38
C CYS A 733 24.19 -52.75 9.78
N ASP A 734 25.28 -53.51 9.90
CA ASP A 734 25.78 -54.00 11.18
C ASP A 734 26.68 -52.93 11.82
N ILE A 735 26.43 -52.62 13.09
CA ILE A 735 27.23 -51.63 13.81
C ILE A 735 28.66 -52.12 14.05
N GLU A 736 28.86 -53.44 14.19
CA GLU A 736 30.18 -54.04 14.38
C GLU A 736 31.04 -53.83 13.13
N GLU A 737 30.46 -53.96 11.94
CA GLU A 737 31.13 -53.72 10.67
C GLU A 737 31.55 -52.25 10.54
N ILE A 738 30.66 -51.31 10.88
CA ILE A 738 30.97 -49.87 10.84
C ILE A 738 32.09 -49.51 11.82
N ILE A 739 32.03 -50.00 13.06
CA ILE A 739 33.07 -49.76 14.07
C ILE A 739 34.42 -50.32 13.60
N THR A 740 34.41 -51.50 12.99
CA THR A 740 35.61 -52.14 12.43
C THR A 740 36.21 -51.30 11.30
N VAL A 741 35.39 -50.85 10.34
CA VAL A 741 35.82 -49.99 9.24
C VAL A 741 36.44 -48.70 9.76
N VAL A 742 35.82 -48.04 10.73
CA VAL A 742 36.34 -46.78 11.29
C VAL A 742 37.65 -47.01 12.05
N ARG A 743 37.74 -48.08 12.85
CA ARG A 743 38.96 -48.43 13.59
C ARG A 743 40.12 -48.68 12.64
N ASP A 744 39.88 -49.43 11.57
CA ASP A 744 40.92 -49.77 10.59
C ASP A 744 41.38 -48.52 9.82
N GLN A 745 40.46 -47.62 9.47
CA GLN A 745 40.78 -46.31 8.85
C GLN A 745 41.59 -45.38 9.76
N LEU A 746 41.42 -45.48 11.08
CA LEU A 746 42.13 -44.66 12.07
C LEU A 746 43.32 -45.37 12.71
N SER A 747 43.72 -46.54 12.21
CA SER A 747 44.79 -47.38 12.78
C SER A 747 46.10 -46.62 13.00
N ASP A 748 46.51 -45.75 12.09
CA ASP A 748 47.72 -44.92 12.22
C ASP A 748 47.61 -43.89 13.36
N ILE A 749 46.46 -43.24 13.49
CA ILE A 749 46.20 -42.18 14.49
C ILE A 749 45.98 -42.80 15.89
N LEU A 750 45.39 -43.98 15.94
CA LEU A 750 45.08 -44.70 17.17
C LEU A 750 46.23 -45.61 17.62
N SER A 751 47.32 -45.72 16.86
CA SER A 751 48.47 -46.58 17.15
C SER A 751 49.14 -46.27 18.51
N ASP A 752 49.07 -45.01 18.95
CA ASP A 752 49.58 -44.54 20.23
C ASP A 752 48.63 -44.80 21.42
N TYR A 753 47.46 -45.42 21.20
CA TYR A 753 46.40 -45.59 22.21
C TYR A 753 45.98 -47.06 22.33
N ARG A 754 45.48 -47.46 23.51
CA ARG A 754 44.85 -48.78 23.70
C ARG A 754 43.37 -48.69 23.36
N VAL A 755 42.98 -49.13 22.17
CA VAL A 755 41.57 -49.11 21.74
C VAL A 755 40.88 -50.41 22.17
N ASN A 756 39.88 -50.31 23.05
CA ASN A 756 39.10 -51.44 23.54
C ASN A 756 37.68 -51.37 22.97
N VAL A 757 37.22 -52.44 22.32
CA VAL A 757 35.91 -52.49 21.66
C VAL A 757 35.03 -53.49 22.39
N MET A 758 33.92 -53.02 22.96
CA MET A 758 32.97 -53.80 23.74
C MET A 758 31.59 -53.78 23.07
N ILE A 759 31.23 -54.87 22.41
CA ILE A 759 29.95 -54.98 21.69
C ILE A 759 29.08 -55.99 22.43
N GLN A 760 27.84 -55.61 22.73
CA GLN A 760 26.85 -56.51 23.32
C GLN A 760 26.47 -57.61 22.32
N ASP A 761 26.28 -58.85 22.80
CA ASP A 761 25.82 -59.95 21.95
C ASP A 761 24.39 -59.68 21.41
N ASN A 762 24.14 -60.02 20.13
CA ASN A 762 22.85 -59.88 19.43
C ASN A 762 22.29 -58.46 19.28
N ILE A 763 23.12 -57.48 18.89
CA ILE A 763 22.61 -56.15 18.49
C ILE A 763 21.80 -56.26 17.18
N PRO A 764 20.62 -55.63 17.08
CA PRO A 764 19.82 -55.62 15.85
C PRO A 764 20.48 -54.77 14.75
N MET A 765 20.25 -55.14 13.50
CA MET A 765 20.68 -54.36 12.33
C MET A 765 20.02 -52.97 12.33
N LEU A 766 20.77 -51.95 11.92
CA LEU A 766 20.32 -50.57 11.86
C LEU A 766 19.95 -50.18 10.43
N GLN A 767 18.84 -49.45 10.24
CA GLN A 767 18.47 -48.92 8.92
C GLN A 767 18.86 -47.45 8.81
N VAL A 768 20.11 -47.19 8.42
CA VAL A 768 20.69 -45.84 8.39
C VAL A 768 21.61 -45.65 7.18
N ASP A 769 21.98 -44.41 6.89
CA ASP A 769 23.05 -44.12 5.93
C ASP A 769 24.40 -44.49 6.56
N SER A 770 25.00 -45.59 6.07
CA SER A 770 26.24 -46.13 6.63
C SER A 770 27.41 -45.16 6.48
N VAL A 771 27.41 -44.30 5.46
CA VAL A 771 28.48 -43.31 5.23
C VAL A 771 28.39 -42.22 6.29
N LEU A 772 27.21 -41.67 6.54
CA LEU A 772 27.02 -40.64 7.57
C LEU A 772 27.34 -41.16 8.97
N LEU A 773 26.90 -42.37 9.31
CA LEU A 773 27.20 -42.98 10.61
C LEU A 773 28.70 -43.28 10.79
N THR A 774 29.38 -43.73 9.72
CA THR A 774 30.84 -43.88 9.70
C THR A 774 31.53 -42.55 10.01
N HIS A 775 31.10 -41.46 9.38
CA HIS A 775 31.65 -40.13 9.63
C HIS A 775 31.41 -39.63 11.06
N VAL A 776 30.25 -39.94 11.66
CA VAL A 776 29.96 -39.60 13.06
C VAL A 776 30.98 -40.26 13.99
N ILE A 777 31.12 -41.59 13.89
CA ILE A 777 32.01 -42.36 14.77
C ILE A 777 33.48 -41.96 14.54
N LEU A 778 33.87 -41.71 13.29
CA LEU A 778 35.21 -41.23 12.94
C LEU A 778 35.52 -39.89 13.59
N ASN A 779 34.61 -38.91 13.54
CA ASN A 779 34.82 -37.60 14.17
C ASN A 779 34.89 -37.70 15.70
N LEU A 780 34.10 -38.57 16.32
CA LEU A 780 34.15 -38.81 17.77
C LEU A 780 35.50 -39.42 18.19
N LEU A 781 36.01 -40.41 17.46
CA LEU A 781 37.29 -41.06 17.76
C LEU A 781 38.50 -40.15 17.54
N VAL A 782 38.44 -39.30 16.51
CA VAL A 782 39.45 -38.27 16.27
C VAL A 782 39.47 -37.24 17.39
N ASN A 783 38.30 -36.86 17.92
CA ASN A 783 38.24 -35.97 19.08
C ASN A 783 38.84 -36.67 20.31
N ALA A 784 38.45 -37.91 20.57
CA ALA A 784 39.00 -38.70 21.68
C ALA A 784 40.55 -38.75 21.63
N SER A 785 41.15 -39.01 20.46
CA SER A 785 42.61 -39.05 20.33
C SER A 785 43.32 -37.69 20.42
N GLN A 786 42.60 -36.58 20.20
CA GLN A 786 43.17 -35.23 20.33
C GLN A 786 43.22 -34.74 21.77
N TYR A 787 42.22 -35.12 22.58
CA TYR A 787 42.04 -34.66 23.95
C TYR A 787 42.48 -35.67 25.01
N SER A 788 42.79 -36.91 24.62
CA SER A 788 43.41 -37.90 25.50
C SER A 788 44.95 -37.82 25.57
N PRO A 789 45.56 -38.15 26.72
CA PRO A 789 47.01 -38.34 26.82
C PRO A 789 47.48 -39.57 26.03
N THR A 790 48.62 -39.49 25.33
CA THR A 790 49.21 -40.62 24.58
C THR A 790 49.45 -41.83 25.50
N GLY A 791 49.08 -43.04 25.03
CA GLY A 791 49.15 -44.29 25.79
C GLY A 791 47.92 -44.60 26.65
N SER A 792 46.93 -43.72 26.70
CA SER A 792 45.66 -43.94 27.39
C SER A 792 44.74 -44.94 26.67
N GLU A 793 43.70 -45.39 27.36
CA GLU A 793 42.68 -46.27 26.79
C GLU A 793 41.54 -45.45 26.17
N ILE A 794 41.11 -45.83 24.96
CA ILE A 794 39.89 -45.32 24.31
C ILE A 794 38.93 -46.50 24.17
N VAL A 795 37.72 -46.35 24.70
CA VAL A 795 36.73 -47.41 24.75
C VAL A 795 35.60 -47.11 23.76
N ILE A 796 35.30 -48.05 22.88
CA ILE A 796 34.12 -48.02 22.00
C ILE A 796 33.17 -49.10 22.50
N ALA A 797 32.00 -48.70 22.99
CA ALA A 797 30.97 -49.62 23.43
C ALA A 797 29.72 -49.50 22.56
N ALA A 798 29.11 -50.63 22.19
CA ALA A 798 27.83 -50.67 21.51
C ALA A 798 26.86 -51.57 22.28
N SER A 799 25.67 -51.05 22.60
CA SER A 799 24.62 -51.76 23.33
C SER A 799 23.25 -51.44 22.74
N ALA A 800 22.30 -52.34 22.86
CA ALA A 800 20.93 -52.13 22.40
C ALA A 800 19.95 -52.14 23.58
N ASP A 801 19.06 -51.14 23.63
CA ASP A 801 17.87 -51.13 24.49
C ASP A 801 16.60 -51.49 23.66
N ASP A 802 15.43 -51.54 24.29
CA ASP A 802 14.16 -51.92 23.64
C ASP A 802 13.76 -51.02 22.44
N LYS A 803 14.39 -49.85 22.25
CA LYS A 803 14.03 -48.87 21.22
C LYS A 803 15.20 -48.31 20.41
N ASN A 804 16.43 -48.38 20.91
CA ASN A 804 17.61 -47.71 20.35
C ASN A 804 18.87 -48.58 20.44
N VAL A 805 19.78 -48.38 19.50
CA VAL A 805 21.18 -48.81 19.62
C VAL A 805 22.00 -47.61 20.08
N VAL A 806 22.74 -47.78 21.17
CA VAL A 806 23.59 -46.76 21.78
C VAL A 806 25.05 -47.11 21.50
N VAL A 807 25.75 -46.18 20.86
CA VAL A 807 27.20 -46.24 20.64
C VAL A 807 27.86 -45.20 21.56
N LYS A 808 28.75 -45.66 22.43
CA LYS A 808 29.49 -44.82 23.37
C LYS A 808 30.97 -44.84 23.03
N VAL A 809 31.55 -43.66 22.83
CA VAL A 809 33.01 -43.47 22.75
C VAL A 809 33.44 -42.82 24.06
N SER A 810 34.33 -43.48 24.81
CA SER A 810 34.85 -42.98 26.09
C SER A 810 36.36 -42.82 25.99
N ASP A 811 36.87 -41.71 26.49
CA ASP A 811 38.29 -41.38 26.49
C ASP A 811 38.75 -40.96 27.91
N HIS A 812 40.06 -40.82 28.11
CA HIS A 812 40.67 -40.49 29.40
C HIS A 812 41.31 -39.09 29.39
N GLY A 813 40.69 -38.14 28.68
CA GLY A 813 41.09 -36.74 28.62
C GLY A 813 40.82 -35.95 29.91
N GLU A 814 41.01 -34.63 29.83
CA GLU A 814 40.82 -33.69 30.96
C GLU A 814 39.33 -33.47 31.35
N GLY A 815 38.40 -34.15 30.67
CA GLY A 815 36.95 -33.98 30.84
C GLY A 815 36.40 -32.68 30.23
N ILE A 816 35.07 -32.57 30.22
CA ILE A 816 34.35 -31.40 29.68
C ILE A 816 33.82 -30.54 30.84
N PRO A 817 34.07 -29.21 30.88
CA PRO A 817 33.53 -28.36 31.94
C PRO A 817 31.99 -28.38 32.01
N HIS A 818 31.42 -28.34 33.22
CA HIS A 818 29.97 -28.43 33.44
C HIS A 818 29.14 -27.33 32.74
N GLU A 819 29.73 -26.15 32.49
CA GLU A 819 29.07 -25.07 31.75
C GLU A 819 28.90 -25.41 30.26
N GLU A 820 29.84 -26.17 29.69
CA GLU A 820 29.82 -26.55 28.27
C GLU A 820 28.87 -27.74 28.01
N LEU A 821 28.67 -28.61 29.01
CA LEU A 821 27.73 -29.74 28.97
C LEU A 821 26.25 -29.31 28.91
N ASN A 822 25.91 -28.10 29.37
CA ASN A 822 24.52 -27.62 29.47
C ASN A 822 23.99 -26.90 28.20
N GLY A 823 24.72 -26.94 27.07
CA GLY A 823 24.17 -26.52 25.77
C GLY A 823 25.18 -26.05 24.72
N GLY A 824 26.41 -25.66 25.11
CA GLY A 824 27.39 -25.07 24.19
C GLY A 824 28.20 -26.06 23.37
N LEU A 825 28.39 -27.30 23.84
CA LEU A 825 29.35 -28.25 23.27
C LEU A 825 29.09 -28.61 21.78
N PHE A 826 27.84 -28.68 21.38
CA PHE A 826 27.43 -29.03 20.00
C PHE A 826 27.13 -27.80 19.14
N GLU A 827 27.21 -26.59 19.71
CA GLU A 827 27.04 -25.35 18.94
C GLU A 827 28.22 -25.11 17.99
N LYS A 828 27.92 -24.46 16.86
CA LYS A 828 28.93 -24.15 15.84
C LYS A 828 29.99 -23.21 16.44
N PHE A 829 31.26 -23.55 16.22
CA PHE A 829 32.43 -22.75 16.64
C PHE A 829 32.70 -22.71 18.16
N HIS A 830 32.04 -23.54 18.96
CA HIS A 830 32.31 -23.65 20.38
C HIS A 830 33.66 -24.36 20.63
N ARG A 831 34.50 -23.80 21.50
CA ARG A 831 35.83 -24.34 21.87
C ARG A 831 35.93 -24.45 23.38
N GLY A 832 36.41 -25.59 23.88
CA GLY A 832 36.74 -25.75 25.29
C GLY A 832 37.94 -24.90 25.70
N HIS A 833 37.98 -24.46 26.96
CA HIS A 833 38.99 -23.55 27.52
C HIS A 833 40.47 -23.99 27.34
N ASN A 834 40.74 -25.28 27.04
CA ASN A 834 42.09 -25.86 26.88
C ASN A 834 42.42 -26.39 25.47
N ALA A 835 41.74 -25.93 24.41
CA ALA A 835 41.96 -26.46 23.06
C ALA A 835 43.38 -26.22 22.51
N ARG A 836 44.08 -27.31 22.13
CA ARG A 836 45.38 -27.26 21.39
C ARG A 836 45.26 -26.40 20.12
N LEU A 837 46.34 -25.68 19.78
CA LEU A 837 46.42 -24.85 18.56
C LEU A 837 46.08 -25.68 17.32
N GLY A 838 44.96 -25.36 16.67
CA GLY A 838 44.56 -25.93 15.38
C GLY A 838 43.14 -26.49 15.26
N CYS A 839 42.35 -26.64 16.33
CA CYS A 839 40.98 -27.19 16.23
C CYS A 839 39.90 -26.11 16.40
N MET A 840 39.01 -25.92 15.41
CA MET A 840 38.01 -24.82 15.36
C MET A 840 36.61 -25.17 15.93
N GLY A 841 36.41 -26.34 16.53
CA GLY A 841 35.11 -26.69 17.15
C GLY A 841 34.01 -27.12 16.16
N LEU A 842 34.34 -27.38 14.90
CA LEU A 842 33.37 -27.80 13.89
C LEU A 842 33.01 -29.30 13.97
N GLY A 843 33.91 -30.14 14.49
CA GLY A 843 33.73 -31.60 14.50
C GLY A 843 32.46 -32.07 15.22
N LEU A 844 32.19 -31.56 16.42
CA LEU A 844 31.00 -31.94 17.19
C LEU A 844 29.71 -31.34 16.62
N SER A 845 29.76 -30.13 16.04
CA SER A 845 28.60 -29.55 15.35
C SER A 845 28.20 -30.32 14.08
N ILE A 846 29.18 -30.92 13.39
CA ILE A 846 28.94 -31.81 12.24
C ILE A 846 28.35 -33.14 12.71
N VAL A 847 28.88 -33.71 13.80
CA VAL A 847 28.32 -34.91 14.44
C VAL A 847 26.85 -34.71 14.81
N HIS A 848 26.53 -33.58 15.45
CA HIS A 848 25.14 -33.24 15.81
C HIS A 848 24.24 -33.18 14.57
N ARG A 849 24.67 -32.49 13.51
CA ARG A 849 23.88 -32.36 12.28
C ARG A 849 23.71 -33.68 11.53
N PHE A 850 24.73 -34.52 11.47
CA PHE A 850 24.60 -35.86 10.88
C PHE A 850 23.67 -36.76 11.69
N MET A 851 23.69 -36.66 13.03
CA MET A 851 22.76 -37.40 13.87
C MET A 851 21.30 -36.93 13.71
N GLU A 852 21.05 -35.62 13.61
CA GLU A 852 19.70 -35.09 13.31
C GLU A 852 19.17 -35.60 11.95
N ILE A 853 20.04 -35.64 10.94
CA ILE A 853 19.70 -36.10 9.58
C ILE A 853 19.42 -37.61 9.55
N ILE A 854 20.18 -38.42 10.29
CA ILE A 854 19.93 -39.86 10.44
C ILE A 854 18.68 -40.13 11.30
N GLY A 855 18.18 -39.13 12.03
CA GLY A 855 17.06 -39.26 12.95
C GLY A 855 17.45 -39.80 14.34
N GLY A 856 18.74 -39.72 14.69
CA GLY A 856 19.28 -40.11 15.99
C GLY A 856 19.57 -38.91 16.90
N THR A 857 20.12 -39.17 18.09
CA THR A 857 20.53 -38.13 19.06
C THR A 857 21.96 -38.35 19.52
N VAL A 858 22.66 -37.27 19.90
CA VAL A 858 24.00 -37.31 20.46
C VAL A 858 24.04 -36.51 21.76
N THR A 859 24.71 -37.04 22.77
CA THR A 859 24.88 -36.42 24.09
C THR A 859 26.32 -36.64 24.57
N ALA A 860 26.77 -35.81 25.51
CA ALA A 860 28.09 -35.93 26.13
C ALA A 860 27.96 -35.91 27.66
N SER A 861 28.81 -36.66 28.34
CA SER A 861 28.93 -36.68 29.80
C SER A 861 30.35 -37.07 30.21
N ASN A 862 30.80 -36.59 31.38
CA ASN A 862 32.07 -37.04 31.97
C ASN A 862 31.89 -38.41 32.66
N ASN A 863 32.97 -39.17 32.83
CA ASN A 863 32.92 -40.45 33.53
C ASN A 863 32.70 -40.27 35.05
N GLU A 864 32.29 -41.35 35.74
CA GLU A 864 31.96 -41.35 37.19
C GLU A 864 33.13 -40.91 38.10
N ASN A 865 34.37 -40.90 37.60
CA ASN A 865 35.56 -40.45 38.33
C ASN A 865 35.89 -38.95 38.16
N GLY A 866 35.06 -38.17 37.46
CA GLY A 866 35.24 -36.71 37.31
C GLY A 866 36.24 -36.28 36.23
N ASN A 867 36.81 -37.22 35.48
CA ASN A 867 37.58 -36.97 34.25
C ASN A 867 36.83 -37.57 33.05
#